data_AF-A0AAX0BIV0-F1
#
_entry.id   AF-A0AAX0BIV0-F1
#
_cell.length_a   1.000
_cell.length_b   1.000
_cell.length_c   1.000
_cell.angle_alpha   90.00
_cell.angle_beta   90.00
_cell.angle_gamma   90.00
#
_symmetry.space_group_name_H-M   'P 1'
#
loop_
_entity.id
_entity.type
_entity.pdbx_description
1 polymer ?
#
loop_
_entity_poly.entity_id
_entity_poly.type
_entity_poly.pdbx_seq_one_letter_code
_entity_poly.pdbx_strand_id
1 'polypeptide(L)'
;MSIIRWLHISDLHLNTNETESIRMRRKLPKYILDNNIEYDYVFCTGDIRDSSAEHWREPFPSADFLENLCEIRNISLDNLFIVPGNHDVNRTASDRENVVENMLWHDNKSWSRNYKTELGNISDSTLQALHDGEKEFRSFLGKIYDRDKLQLYDDYLKPHFVVETEHFNILHIDSTLAYSEKQNRDLIIGSRQLQLALDDLNDSKPTIVLSHYAITSLDPEERRMVSNMLDDYHIYLWLAGHEHYHDLKPCGYIHSIQCGELKIEDRCKSTFLVGEYDTETGQVDIRAYNWFSPEGWAEYPILWRNSKTYTLRLSTKCNDGRSFECVKAEKNNESYKAKMPAKIISGLFANIESDNEIYSNDNPLVELVNTGKNFVLLGDGGMGKSTMMLDACFRLSKSGKTVLFLSLEQLEAFGQSIRACIKDYNLNELILFLDGMNEVLAEQKFSKEINMLAMEKRVQIIVSSRGSFLYKYGVEGFEDAVLLLLRDEQLKQVFTESQWNEIEKNYTLKQLLRNPMMASMYQKTYPVMEKYRDISFLKWNYAVDNASDLLENYYTSQIAILLNRKDVRGEKIMMAYVAIQQILSVIAFSCENVNAFRMDTQSFHDLTDSIINVVAFDPVMNDIRTKYRLRQKPIIDCFEVEDYLLNESNLLKQSGNYVYFPHQIYRDFLSAKYIVKYTAADNVDVIW
;
A
#
# COMPACT_ATOMS: atom_id res chain seq x y z
N MET A 1 -0.70 6.07 -11.27
CA MET A 1 -0.10 7.00 -10.30
C MET A 1 -0.36 8.43 -10.77
N SER A 2 -1.43 9.05 -10.27
CA SER A 2 -1.65 10.50 -10.41
C SER A 2 -1.01 11.19 -9.22
N ILE A 3 0.27 11.56 -9.36
CA ILE A 3 0.95 12.43 -8.40
C ILE A 3 0.52 13.85 -8.70
N ILE A 4 0.06 14.56 -7.68
CA ILE A 4 -0.42 15.95 -7.76
C ILE A 4 0.54 16.85 -7.01
N ARG A 5 0.86 18.00 -7.56
CA ARG A 5 1.95 18.84 -7.04
C ARG A 5 1.51 20.28 -6.83
N TRP A 6 2.10 20.95 -5.86
CA TRP A 6 1.91 22.39 -5.69
C TRP A 6 3.22 23.11 -5.43
N LEU A 7 3.28 24.34 -5.92
CA LEU A 7 4.30 25.32 -5.57
C LEU A 7 3.77 26.20 -4.44
N HIS A 8 4.47 26.26 -3.31
CA HIS A 8 4.12 27.16 -2.20
C HIS A 8 5.20 28.23 -2.06
N ILE A 9 4.76 29.49 -2.19
CA ILE A 9 5.56 30.71 -2.08
C ILE A 9 4.90 31.65 -1.09
N SER A 10 5.67 32.57 -0.51
CA SER A 10 5.17 33.55 0.44
C SER A 10 6.06 34.78 0.48
N ASP A 11 5.56 35.85 1.09
CA ASP A 11 6.32 37.04 1.49
C ASP A 11 7.13 37.57 0.30
N LEU A 12 6.41 37.90 -0.77
CA LEU A 12 7.00 38.33 -2.04
C LEU A 12 7.76 39.63 -1.87
N HIS A 13 7.22 40.56 -1.07
CA HIS A 13 7.77 41.90 -0.82
C HIS A 13 8.34 42.54 -2.10
N LEU A 14 7.51 42.56 -3.14
CA LEU A 14 7.86 43.19 -4.41
C LEU A 14 7.74 44.71 -4.27
N ASN A 15 8.56 45.43 -5.06
CA ASN A 15 8.87 46.88 -4.98
C ASN A 15 10.10 47.29 -4.15
N THR A 16 11.00 46.35 -3.84
CA THR A 16 12.34 46.65 -3.30
C THR A 16 13.39 46.80 -4.40
N ASN A 17 14.34 47.75 -4.23
CA ASN A 17 15.40 48.05 -5.20
C ASN A 17 16.71 47.25 -4.96
N GLU A 18 16.64 46.18 -4.17
CA GLU A 18 17.82 45.40 -3.79
C GLU A 18 18.25 44.45 -4.91
N THR A 19 19.53 44.56 -5.30
CA THR A 19 20.07 43.84 -6.47
C THR A 19 19.94 42.33 -6.33
N GLU A 20 20.18 41.77 -5.14
CA GLU A 20 20.17 40.32 -4.93
C GLU A 20 18.76 39.73 -4.92
N SER A 21 17.79 40.41 -4.29
CA SER A 21 16.37 40.07 -4.32
C SER A 21 15.84 40.03 -5.77
N ILE A 22 16.23 41.00 -6.61
CA ILE A 22 15.89 41.02 -8.04
C ILE A 22 16.53 39.84 -8.78
N ARG A 23 17.81 39.55 -8.52
CA ARG A 23 18.54 38.44 -9.14
C ARG A 23 17.90 37.09 -8.82
N MET A 24 17.54 36.89 -7.55
CA MET A 24 16.88 35.68 -7.06
C MET A 24 15.54 35.43 -7.75
N ARG A 25 14.64 36.41 -7.72
CA ARG A 25 13.29 36.29 -8.32
C ARG A 25 13.37 36.03 -9.82
N ARG A 26 14.24 36.75 -10.54
CA ARG A 26 14.44 36.54 -12.00
C ARG A 26 14.99 35.16 -12.34
N LYS A 27 15.78 34.55 -11.46
CA LYS A 27 16.31 33.20 -11.68
C LYS A 27 15.33 32.09 -11.29
N LEU A 28 14.27 32.39 -10.53
CA LEU A 28 13.34 31.36 -10.05
C LEU A 28 12.60 30.63 -11.20
N PRO A 29 11.93 31.32 -12.15
CA PRO A 29 11.28 30.65 -13.28
C PRO A 29 12.24 29.76 -14.08
N LYS A 30 13.46 30.27 -14.33
CA LYS A 30 14.50 29.52 -15.01
C LYS A 30 14.93 28.28 -14.21
N TYR A 31 15.13 28.41 -12.90
CA TYR A 31 15.50 27.28 -12.05
C TYR A 31 14.42 26.19 -12.05
N ILE A 32 13.14 26.57 -11.97
CA ILE A 32 11.99 25.65 -12.07
C ILE A 32 12.06 24.86 -13.38
N LEU A 33 12.27 25.54 -14.51
CA LEU A 33 12.36 24.93 -15.83
C LEU A 33 13.59 24.02 -15.97
N ASP A 34 14.77 24.52 -15.63
CA ASP A 34 16.06 23.81 -15.76
C ASP A 34 16.10 22.52 -14.91
N ASN A 35 15.37 22.47 -13.78
CA ASN A 35 15.33 21.30 -12.88
C ASN A 35 14.06 20.46 -13.03
N ASN A 36 13.22 20.71 -14.04
CA ASN A 36 11.95 20.02 -14.27
C ASN A 36 11.04 19.94 -13.02
N ILE A 37 10.97 21.02 -12.25
CA ILE A 37 10.04 21.11 -11.11
C ILE A 37 8.63 21.32 -11.67
N GLU A 38 7.78 20.31 -11.53
CA GLU A 38 6.37 20.32 -11.96
C GLU A 38 5.45 20.67 -10.79
N TYR A 39 4.36 21.37 -11.08
CA TYR A 39 3.28 21.70 -10.14
C TYR A 39 1.96 21.88 -10.90
N ASP A 40 0.85 21.55 -10.26
CA ASP A 40 -0.52 21.68 -10.77
C ASP A 40 -1.27 22.86 -10.12
N TYR A 41 -0.80 23.27 -8.93
CA TYR A 41 -1.33 24.38 -8.14
C TYR A 41 -0.23 25.33 -7.68
N VAL A 42 -0.59 26.59 -7.47
CA VAL A 42 0.29 27.60 -6.88
C VAL A 42 -0.39 28.21 -5.65
N PHE A 43 0.27 28.16 -4.50
CA PHE A 43 -0.21 28.72 -3.24
C PHE A 43 0.70 29.88 -2.83
N CYS A 44 0.12 31.07 -2.66
CA CYS A 44 0.81 32.28 -2.25
C CYS A 44 0.28 32.75 -0.89
N THR A 45 1.06 32.55 0.18
CA THR A 45 0.62 32.78 1.56
C THR A 45 0.84 34.21 2.07
N GLY A 46 0.56 35.21 1.23
CA GLY A 46 0.52 36.63 1.63
C GLY A 46 1.84 37.38 1.56
N ASP A 47 1.78 38.63 2.02
CA ASP A 47 2.85 39.63 2.00
C ASP A 47 3.39 39.88 0.58
N ILE A 48 2.45 40.13 -0.33
CA ILE A 48 2.68 40.43 -1.73
C ILE A 48 3.46 41.76 -1.87
N ARG A 49 3.13 42.73 -1.02
CA ARG A 49 3.68 44.08 -1.02
C ARG A 49 4.74 44.26 0.06
N ASP A 50 5.77 45.06 -0.23
CA ASP A 50 6.74 45.48 0.79
C ASP A 50 6.13 46.52 1.75
N SER A 51 6.52 46.44 3.02
CA SER A 51 6.07 47.33 4.10
C SER A 51 6.35 48.82 3.87
N SER A 52 7.38 49.14 3.08
CA SER A 52 7.79 50.51 2.74
C SER A 52 6.88 51.18 1.71
N ALA A 53 6.01 50.44 1.04
CA ALA A 53 5.05 51.03 0.10
C ALA A 53 3.92 51.71 0.89
N GLU A 54 3.65 53.00 0.63
CA GLU A 54 2.51 53.70 1.24
C GLU A 54 1.16 53.23 0.67
N HIS A 55 1.12 52.90 -0.63
CA HIS A 55 -0.08 52.45 -1.35
C HIS A 55 0.27 51.36 -2.36
N TRP A 56 -0.72 50.56 -2.76
CA TRP A 56 -0.67 49.74 -3.96
C TRP A 56 -0.61 50.66 -5.18
N ARG A 57 0.55 50.73 -5.86
CA ARG A 57 0.78 51.62 -7.02
C ARG A 57 1.00 50.79 -8.28
N GLU A 58 0.31 51.15 -9.36
CA GLU A 58 0.51 50.59 -10.71
C GLU A 58 1.87 51.00 -11.31
N PRO A 59 2.56 50.13 -12.08
CA PRO A 59 2.18 48.75 -12.42
C PRO A 59 2.25 47.79 -11.21
N PHE A 60 1.67 46.59 -11.31
CA PHE A 60 1.74 45.55 -10.27
C PHE A 60 2.75 44.44 -10.65
N PRO A 61 4.07 44.60 -10.42
CA PRO A 61 5.07 43.57 -10.73
C PRO A 61 4.79 42.21 -10.08
N SER A 62 4.06 42.20 -8.96
CA SER A 62 3.64 40.97 -8.28
C SER A 62 2.61 40.18 -9.07
N ALA A 63 1.71 40.84 -9.80
CA ALA A 63 0.76 40.15 -10.67
C ALA A 63 1.51 39.50 -11.83
N ASP A 64 2.33 40.28 -12.55
CA ASP A 64 3.16 39.78 -13.66
C ASP A 64 4.05 38.60 -13.22
N PHE A 65 4.60 38.64 -12.00
CA PHE A 65 5.44 37.58 -11.47
C PHE A 65 4.65 36.30 -11.18
N LEU A 66 3.48 36.40 -10.55
CA LEU A 66 2.62 35.25 -10.26
C LEU A 66 2.03 34.63 -11.54
N GLU A 67 1.62 35.47 -12.49
CA GLU A 67 1.17 35.03 -13.82
C GLU A 67 2.29 34.29 -14.55
N ASN A 68 3.52 34.82 -14.56
CA ASN A 68 4.68 34.15 -15.16
C ASN A 68 4.92 32.75 -14.56
N LEU A 69 4.84 32.61 -13.22
CA LEU A 69 4.96 31.30 -12.58
C LEU A 69 3.86 30.32 -13.01
N CYS A 70 2.65 30.79 -13.30
CA CYS A 70 1.60 29.93 -13.85
C CYS A 70 1.88 29.59 -15.33
N GLU A 71 2.25 30.57 -16.14
CA GLU A 71 2.52 30.44 -17.58
C GLU A 71 3.63 29.44 -17.89
N ILE A 72 4.77 29.48 -17.18
CA ILE A 72 5.91 28.58 -17.44
C ILE A 72 5.58 27.09 -17.28
N ARG A 73 4.47 26.77 -16.59
CA ARG A 73 3.95 25.41 -16.40
C ARG A 73 2.54 25.19 -16.94
N ASN A 74 2.00 26.15 -17.70
CA ASN A 74 0.63 26.10 -18.25
C ASN A 74 -0.45 25.87 -17.19
N ILE A 75 -0.32 26.54 -16.03
CA ILE A 75 -1.27 26.44 -14.93
C ILE A 75 -2.38 27.47 -15.11
N SER A 76 -3.64 27.06 -14.97
CA SER A 76 -4.76 28.00 -14.95
C SER A 76 -4.65 28.92 -13.74
N LEU A 77 -5.01 30.20 -13.90
CA LEU A 77 -5.13 31.14 -12.77
C LEU A 77 -6.22 30.71 -11.77
N ASP A 78 -7.12 29.81 -12.16
CA ASP A 78 -8.06 29.14 -11.24
C ASP A 78 -7.35 28.27 -10.20
N ASN A 79 -6.15 27.76 -10.52
CA ASN A 79 -5.32 26.95 -9.63
C ASN A 79 -4.24 27.77 -8.87
N LEU A 80 -4.24 29.11 -9.03
CA LEU A 80 -3.46 30.03 -8.21
C LEU A 80 -4.30 30.51 -7.02
N PHE A 81 -3.85 30.32 -5.79
CA PHE A 81 -4.55 30.74 -4.58
C PHE A 81 -3.70 31.71 -3.78
N ILE A 82 -4.29 32.83 -3.36
CA ILE A 82 -3.57 33.94 -2.71
C ILE A 82 -4.34 34.35 -1.45
N VAL A 83 -3.70 34.32 -0.28
CA VAL A 83 -4.25 34.86 0.98
C VAL A 83 -3.59 36.21 1.28
N PRO A 84 -4.26 37.15 1.98
CA PRO A 84 -3.63 38.40 2.37
C PRO A 84 -2.60 38.17 3.48
N GLY A 85 -1.46 38.85 3.40
CA GLY A 85 -0.54 39.01 4.51
C GLY A 85 -0.72 40.34 5.26
N ASN A 86 -0.03 40.51 6.37
CA ASN A 86 -0.20 41.70 7.21
C ASN A 86 0.31 42.99 6.53
N HIS A 87 1.15 42.89 5.49
CA HIS A 87 1.59 44.03 4.67
C HIS A 87 0.66 44.36 3.50
N ASP A 88 -0.28 43.47 3.19
CA ASP A 88 -1.27 43.63 2.13
C ASP A 88 -2.51 44.41 2.58
N VAL A 89 -2.75 44.46 3.89
CA VAL A 89 -3.89 45.13 4.53
C VAL A 89 -3.54 46.55 4.99
N ASN A 90 -4.43 47.51 4.72
CA ASN A 90 -4.31 48.87 5.23
C ASN A 90 -4.73 48.94 6.71
N ARG A 91 -3.72 48.92 7.58
CA ARG A 91 -3.84 48.97 9.05
C ARG A 91 -4.45 50.28 9.56
N THR A 92 -4.35 51.35 8.77
CA THR A 92 -4.81 52.70 9.12
C THR A 92 -6.15 53.07 8.49
N ALA A 93 -6.81 52.12 7.81
CA ALA A 93 -8.15 52.33 7.26
C ALA A 93 -9.12 52.76 8.36
N SER A 94 -10.03 53.68 8.03
CA SER A 94 -10.91 54.33 9.02
C SER A 94 -11.66 53.29 9.85
N ASP A 95 -11.48 53.33 11.16
CA ASP A 95 -12.07 52.46 12.19
C ASP A 95 -11.51 51.04 12.34
N ARG A 96 -10.63 50.57 11.43
CA ARG A 96 -10.04 49.21 11.52
C ARG A 96 -9.28 49.00 12.83
N GLU A 97 -8.39 49.92 13.19
CA GLU A 97 -7.60 49.82 14.42
C GLU A 97 -8.51 49.78 15.67
N ASN A 98 -9.55 50.62 15.71
CA ASN A 98 -10.50 50.68 16.82
C ASN A 98 -11.28 49.36 16.95
N VAL A 99 -11.75 48.77 15.85
CA VAL A 99 -12.52 47.52 15.93
C VAL A 99 -11.65 46.33 16.34
N VAL A 100 -10.38 46.30 15.92
CA VAL A 100 -9.41 45.29 16.38
C VAL A 100 -9.15 45.44 17.89
N GLU A 101 -8.85 46.66 18.35
CA GLU A 101 -8.68 46.94 19.78
C GLU A 101 -9.94 46.57 20.57
N ASN A 102 -11.12 46.89 20.07
CA ASN A 102 -12.39 46.57 20.72
C ASN A 102 -12.63 45.06 20.84
N MET A 103 -12.28 44.25 19.84
CA MET A 103 -12.41 42.79 19.94
C MET A 103 -11.53 42.22 21.06
N LEU A 104 -10.35 42.82 21.26
CA LEU A 104 -9.32 42.35 22.19
C LEU A 104 -9.41 43.01 23.57
N TRP A 105 -10.21 44.08 23.70
CA TRP A 105 -10.36 44.85 24.92
C TRP A 105 -10.91 44.01 26.07
N HIS A 106 -10.26 44.12 27.24
CA HIS A 106 -10.72 43.52 28.50
C HIS A 106 -11.53 44.55 29.30
N ASP A 107 -12.75 44.19 29.72
CA ASP A 107 -13.53 45.03 30.63
C ASP A 107 -12.81 45.14 32.00
N ASN A 108 -12.70 46.35 32.55
CA ASN A 108 -12.14 46.58 33.88
C ASN A 108 -12.88 45.82 35.01
N LYS A 109 -14.09 45.28 34.75
CA LYS A 109 -14.86 44.47 35.70
C LYS A 109 -14.82 42.96 35.42
N SER A 110 -14.40 42.53 34.23
CA SER A 110 -14.36 41.13 33.82
C SER A 110 -13.08 40.89 33.04
N TRP A 111 -12.21 39.99 33.51
CA TRP A 111 -10.98 39.60 32.81
C TRP A 111 -11.23 38.96 31.42
N SER A 112 -12.48 38.88 30.94
CA SER A 112 -12.87 38.42 29.61
C SER A 112 -12.78 39.53 28.55
N ARG A 113 -12.26 39.18 27.36
CA ARG A 113 -12.30 40.06 26.18
C ARG A 113 -13.73 40.24 25.66
N ASN A 114 -13.95 41.25 24.83
CA ASN A 114 -15.24 41.45 24.15
C ASN A 114 -15.52 40.33 23.14
N TYR A 115 -14.51 39.91 22.37
CA TYR A 115 -14.60 38.67 21.60
C TYR A 115 -14.53 37.47 22.55
N LYS A 116 -15.49 36.56 22.39
CA LYS A 116 -15.59 35.31 23.15
C LYS A 116 -15.42 34.14 22.21
N THR A 117 -14.31 33.42 22.34
CA THR A 117 -13.95 32.28 21.49
C THR A 117 -15.07 31.24 21.42
N GLU A 118 -15.76 30.97 22.53
CA GLU A 118 -16.87 30.01 22.61
C GLU A 118 -18.12 30.44 21.84
N LEU A 119 -18.29 31.75 21.58
CA LEU A 119 -19.34 32.28 20.73
C LEU A 119 -18.86 32.48 19.29
N GLY A 120 -17.56 32.75 19.11
CA GLY A 120 -16.89 32.92 17.82
C GLY A 120 -17.39 34.11 16.98
N ASN A 121 -18.29 34.95 17.52
CA ASN A 121 -19.02 35.96 16.77
C ASN A 121 -18.21 37.26 16.63
N ILE A 122 -17.82 37.58 15.39
CA ILE A 122 -17.47 38.94 14.98
C ILE A 122 -18.73 39.60 14.38
N SER A 123 -19.08 40.81 14.83
CA SER A 123 -20.27 41.53 14.33
C SER A 123 -20.08 42.03 12.91
N ASP A 124 -21.17 42.10 12.13
CA ASP A 124 -21.17 42.52 10.73
C ASP A 124 -20.51 43.89 10.51
N SER A 125 -20.72 44.86 11.41
CA SER A 125 -20.07 46.18 11.35
C SER A 125 -18.55 46.10 11.52
N THR A 126 -18.08 45.18 12.36
CA THR A 126 -16.65 44.94 12.58
C THR A 126 -16.07 44.25 11.37
N LEU A 127 -16.72 43.21 10.84
CA LEU A 127 -16.30 42.53 9.63
C LEU A 127 -16.21 43.49 8.43
N GLN A 128 -17.18 44.39 8.27
CA GLN A 128 -17.13 45.43 7.23
C GLN A 128 -15.91 46.35 7.40
N ALA A 129 -15.63 46.83 8.61
CA ALA A 129 -14.48 47.70 8.87
C ALA A 129 -13.14 47.00 8.64
N LEU A 130 -13.04 45.71 8.99
CA LEU A 130 -11.87 44.88 8.66
C LEU A 130 -11.72 44.76 7.14
N HIS A 131 -12.79 44.38 6.46
CA HIS A 131 -12.86 44.21 5.01
C HIS A 131 -12.53 45.50 4.24
N ASP A 132 -12.91 46.67 4.73
CA ASP A 132 -12.56 47.96 4.11
C ASP A 132 -11.04 48.19 4.09
N GLY A 133 -10.31 47.65 5.07
CA GLY A 133 -8.84 47.67 5.13
C GLY A 133 -8.14 46.86 4.02
N GLU A 134 -8.82 45.89 3.42
CA GLU A 134 -8.29 45.02 2.36
C GLU A 134 -8.64 45.49 0.94
N LYS A 135 -9.25 46.67 0.80
CA LYS A 135 -9.72 47.19 -0.49
C LYS A 135 -8.63 47.23 -1.56
N GLU A 136 -7.42 47.66 -1.21
CA GLU A 136 -6.30 47.74 -2.15
C GLU A 136 -5.80 46.33 -2.54
N PHE A 137 -5.79 45.37 -1.61
CA PHE A 137 -5.47 43.96 -1.89
C PHE A 137 -6.48 43.34 -2.86
N ARG A 138 -7.78 43.54 -2.66
CA ARG A 138 -8.81 43.06 -3.60
C ARG A 138 -8.71 43.71 -4.97
N SER A 139 -8.35 45.00 -5.03
CA SER A 139 -8.08 45.67 -6.30
C SER A 139 -6.88 45.05 -7.04
N PHE A 140 -5.88 44.56 -6.32
CA PHE A 140 -4.77 43.81 -6.89
C PHE A 140 -5.24 42.44 -7.40
N LEU A 141 -6.02 41.70 -6.61
CA LEU A 141 -6.56 40.40 -7.03
C LEU A 141 -7.39 40.49 -8.32
N GLY A 142 -8.13 41.58 -8.53
CA GLY A 142 -8.88 41.83 -9.76
C GLY A 142 -8.03 42.03 -11.03
N LYS A 143 -6.69 42.04 -10.92
CA LYS A 143 -5.78 41.96 -12.07
C LYS A 143 -5.48 40.53 -12.49
N ILE A 144 -5.53 39.60 -11.55
CA ILE A 144 -5.16 38.20 -11.73
C ILE A 144 -6.42 37.36 -11.97
N TYR A 145 -7.44 37.53 -11.12
CA TYR A 145 -8.62 36.70 -11.13
C TYR A 145 -9.73 37.26 -12.01
N ASP A 146 -10.55 36.35 -12.54
CA ASP A 146 -11.82 36.71 -13.14
C ASP A 146 -12.84 37.16 -12.08
N ARG A 147 -14.03 37.55 -12.55
CA ARG A 147 -15.09 38.05 -11.67
C ARG A 147 -15.67 36.99 -10.74
N ASP A 148 -15.67 35.72 -11.13
CA ASP A 148 -16.33 34.66 -10.36
C ASP A 148 -15.46 34.28 -9.17
N LYS A 149 -14.15 34.15 -9.38
CA LYS A 149 -13.20 33.90 -8.30
C LYS A 149 -13.00 35.11 -7.40
N LEU A 150 -13.03 36.33 -7.94
CA LEU A 150 -12.89 37.56 -7.14
C LEU A 150 -14.06 37.77 -6.16
N GLN A 151 -15.29 37.34 -6.51
CA GLN A 151 -16.46 37.45 -5.63
C GLN A 151 -16.28 36.76 -4.27
N LEU A 152 -15.47 35.69 -4.22
CA LEU A 152 -15.16 34.99 -2.96
C LEU A 152 -14.41 35.88 -1.96
N TYR A 153 -13.65 36.86 -2.45
CA TYR A 153 -12.91 37.82 -1.63
C TYR A 153 -13.73 39.06 -1.27
N ASP A 154 -14.81 39.33 -2.00
CA ASP A 154 -15.67 40.52 -1.82
C ASP A 154 -16.77 40.33 -0.76
N ASP A 155 -17.06 39.10 -0.34
CA ASP A 155 -18.07 38.82 0.71
C ASP A 155 -17.48 39.01 2.11
N TYR A 156 -17.64 40.22 2.67
CA TYR A 156 -17.15 40.56 4.01
C TYR A 156 -17.78 39.73 5.15
N LEU A 157 -18.92 39.08 4.93
CA LEU A 157 -19.53 38.19 5.94
C LEU A 157 -18.87 36.80 5.97
N LYS A 158 -18.15 36.44 4.89
CA LYS A 158 -17.39 35.21 4.72
C LYS A 158 -15.89 35.51 4.51
N PRO A 159 -15.18 36.02 5.53
CA PRO A 159 -13.73 36.27 5.43
C PRO A 159 -12.91 34.96 5.32
N HIS A 160 -13.56 33.81 5.53
CA HIS A 160 -13.01 32.49 5.28
C HIS A 160 -13.94 31.80 4.30
N PHE A 161 -13.38 31.04 3.36
CA PHE A 161 -14.16 30.35 2.35
C PHE A 161 -13.41 29.13 1.83
N VAL A 162 -14.15 28.22 1.19
CA VAL A 162 -13.61 27.02 0.56
C VAL A 162 -13.69 27.17 -0.95
N VAL A 163 -12.62 26.79 -1.64
CA VAL A 163 -12.66 26.54 -3.09
C VAL A 163 -12.47 25.05 -3.32
N GLU A 164 -13.51 24.40 -3.84
CA GLU A 164 -13.42 23.02 -4.29
C GLU A 164 -12.69 22.96 -5.63
N THR A 165 -11.57 22.25 -5.67
CA THR A 165 -10.81 21.95 -6.89
C THR A 165 -11.08 20.51 -7.33
N GLU A 166 -10.51 20.06 -8.45
CA GLU A 166 -10.61 18.65 -8.84
C GLU A 166 -10.07 17.69 -7.75
N HIS A 167 -9.03 18.10 -7.01
CA HIS A 167 -8.27 17.20 -6.14
C HIS A 167 -8.37 17.51 -4.64
N PHE A 168 -8.60 18.78 -4.28
CA PHE A 168 -8.57 19.27 -2.91
C PHE A 168 -9.75 20.20 -2.61
N ASN A 169 -10.13 20.29 -1.34
CA ASN A 169 -10.72 21.51 -0.81
C ASN A 169 -9.58 22.47 -0.44
N ILE A 170 -9.62 23.70 -0.91
CA ILE A 170 -8.69 24.76 -0.47
C ILE A 170 -9.44 25.65 0.51
N LEU A 171 -9.13 25.50 1.81
CA LEU A 171 -9.73 26.31 2.88
C LEU A 171 -8.89 27.57 3.07
N HIS A 172 -9.46 28.70 2.64
CA HIS A 172 -8.85 30.02 2.73
C HIS A 172 -9.20 30.65 4.07
N ILE A 173 -8.17 30.96 4.87
CA ILE A 173 -8.31 31.61 6.17
C ILE A 173 -7.58 32.94 6.14
N ASP A 174 -8.35 34.03 6.17
CA ASP A 174 -7.81 35.35 6.47
C ASP A 174 -7.37 35.45 7.93
N SER A 175 -6.10 35.11 8.16
CA SER A 175 -5.47 35.22 9.47
C SER A 175 -5.16 36.66 9.89
N THR A 176 -5.40 37.66 9.05
CA THR A 176 -5.05 39.06 9.31
C THR A 176 -6.19 39.84 9.97
N LEU A 177 -7.38 39.26 10.14
CA LEU A 177 -8.57 39.93 10.67
C LEU A 177 -8.31 40.71 11.96
N ALA A 178 -7.70 40.10 12.98
CA ALA A 178 -7.39 40.75 14.25
C ALA A 178 -5.99 41.40 14.31
N TYR A 179 -5.33 41.60 13.17
CA TYR A 179 -4.01 42.20 13.13
C TYR A 179 -4.06 43.74 13.12
N SER A 180 -3.22 44.38 13.93
CA SER A 180 -2.92 45.82 13.93
C SER A 180 -1.47 46.09 14.35
N GLU A 181 -0.98 47.34 14.27
CA GLU A 181 0.38 47.66 14.75
C GLU A 181 0.56 47.42 16.26
N LYS A 182 -0.54 47.56 17.02
CA LYS A 182 -0.58 47.29 18.46
C LYS A 182 -0.87 45.83 18.78
N GLN A 183 -1.45 45.08 17.83
CA GLN A 183 -1.75 43.66 17.96
C GLN A 183 -1.11 42.84 16.83
N ASN A 184 0.06 42.26 17.12
CA ASN A 184 0.82 41.45 16.17
C ASN A 184 1.09 40.01 16.65
N ARG A 185 0.38 39.58 17.71
CA ARG A 185 0.43 38.23 18.31
C ARG A 185 -0.96 37.84 18.80
N ASP A 186 -1.13 36.58 19.22
CA ASP A 186 -2.38 36.06 19.81
C ASP A 186 -3.61 36.44 18.97
N LEU A 187 -3.55 36.09 17.68
CA LEU A 187 -4.53 36.52 16.69
C LEU A 187 -5.86 35.76 16.84
N ILE A 188 -6.94 36.43 16.45
CA ILE A 188 -8.30 35.91 16.40
C ILE A 188 -8.74 35.89 14.93
N ILE A 189 -9.37 34.80 14.51
CA ILE A 189 -9.89 34.65 13.14
C ILE A 189 -11.43 34.57 13.10
N GLY A 190 -12.08 34.35 14.24
CA GLY A 190 -13.53 34.28 14.31
C GLY A 190 -14.00 32.85 14.10
N SER A 191 -14.09 32.10 15.19
CA SER A 191 -14.46 30.67 15.17
C SER A 191 -15.82 30.42 14.51
N ARG A 192 -16.79 31.36 14.57
CA ARG A 192 -18.06 31.20 13.84
C ARG A 192 -17.87 31.34 12.33
N GLN A 193 -17.11 32.34 11.89
CA GLN A 193 -16.83 32.55 10.47
C GLN A 193 -16.08 31.35 9.89
N LEU A 194 -15.16 30.75 10.66
CA LEU A 194 -14.49 29.51 10.25
C LEU A 194 -15.48 28.34 10.14
N GLN A 195 -16.38 28.17 11.11
CA GLN A 195 -17.38 27.10 11.06
C GLN A 195 -18.24 27.17 9.79
N LEU A 196 -18.69 28.38 9.42
CA LEU A 196 -19.47 28.59 8.20
C LEU A 196 -18.71 28.18 6.93
N ALA A 197 -17.38 28.34 6.89
CA ALA A 197 -16.56 27.88 5.78
C ALA A 197 -16.36 26.36 5.80
N LEU A 198 -16.21 25.76 6.99
CA LEU A 198 -16.09 24.30 7.14
C LEU A 198 -17.37 23.58 6.70
N ASP A 199 -18.54 24.16 6.92
CA ASP A 199 -19.83 23.61 6.49
C ASP A 199 -19.96 23.51 4.95
N ASP A 200 -19.15 24.26 4.20
CA ASP A 200 -19.12 24.26 2.73
C ASP A 200 -18.10 23.24 2.14
N LEU A 201 -17.43 22.42 2.98
CA LEU A 201 -16.44 21.42 2.53
C LEU A 201 -17.06 20.22 1.80
N ASN A 202 -16.33 19.68 0.82
CA ASN A 202 -16.62 18.38 0.24
C ASN A 202 -15.89 17.27 1.02
N ASP A 203 -16.62 16.50 1.83
CA ASP A 203 -16.10 15.40 2.66
C ASP A 203 -15.34 14.29 1.89
N SER A 204 -15.51 14.21 0.56
CA SER A 204 -14.81 13.23 -0.27
C SER A 204 -13.40 13.65 -0.68
N LYS A 205 -13.00 14.91 -0.40
CA LYS A 205 -11.70 15.48 -0.81
C LYS A 205 -10.85 15.86 0.39
N PRO A 206 -9.53 15.65 0.34
CA PRO A 206 -8.61 16.19 1.35
C PRO A 206 -8.61 17.72 1.33
N THR A 207 -8.40 18.33 2.49
CA THR A 207 -8.40 19.78 2.66
C THR A 207 -7.01 20.32 2.95
N ILE A 208 -6.63 21.39 2.26
CA ILE A 208 -5.40 22.16 2.52
C ILE A 208 -5.82 23.53 3.04
N VAL A 209 -5.35 23.88 4.24
CA VAL A 209 -5.56 25.23 4.80
C VAL A 209 -4.48 26.17 4.28
N LEU A 210 -4.90 27.34 3.78
CA LEU A 210 -4.02 28.44 3.42
C LEU A 210 -4.30 29.64 4.34
N SER A 211 -3.26 30.17 4.96
CA SER A 211 -3.31 31.44 5.69
C SER A 211 -1.96 32.16 5.57
N HIS A 212 -1.87 33.40 6.05
CA HIS A 212 -0.57 34.05 6.19
C HIS A 212 0.09 33.70 7.51
N TYR A 213 -0.61 33.84 8.63
CA TYR A 213 -0.10 33.41 9.94
C TYR A 213 -0.40 31.94 10.21
N ALA A 214 0.61 31.21 10.69
CA ALA A 214 0.43 29.82 11.11
C ALA A 214 -0.52 29.70 12.31
N ILE A 215 -1.07 28.49 12.49
CA ILE A 215 -1.94 28.16 13.62
C ILE A 215 -1.31 28.48 14.99
N THR A 216 0.02 28.46 15.09
CA THR A 216 0.74 28.79 16.34
C THR A 216 0.63 30.26 16.74
N SER A 217 0.31 31.15 15.81
CA SER A 217 0.19 32.60 16.03
C SER A 217 -1.19 33.03 16.56
N LEU A 218 -2.15 32.10 16.55
CA LEU A 218 -3.48 32.31 17.13
C LEU A 218 -3.40 32.37 18.66
N ASP A 219 -4.33 33.14 19.25
CA ASP A 219 -4.56 33.16 20.69
C ASP A 219 -4.73 31.72 21.23
N PRO A 220 -4.21 31.38 22.44
CA PRO A 220 -4.27 30.01 22.95
C PRO A 220 -5.68 29.40 23.01
N GLU A 221 -6.71 30.17 23.33
CA GLU A 221 -8.09 29.68 23.36
C GLU A 221 -8.65 29.49 21.95
N GLU A 222 -8.45 30.48 21.08
CA GLU A 222 -8.86 30.43 19.66
C GLU A 222 -8.18 29.25 18.97
N ARG A 223 -6.86 29.09 19.14
CA ARG A 223 -6.07 27.98 18.61
C ARG A 223 -6.63 26.63 19.00
N ARG A 224 -7.03 26.47 20.26
CA ARG A 224 -7.62 25.22 20.75
C ARG A 224 -8.98 24.96 20.10
N MET A 225 -9.83 25.99 19.99
CA MET A 225 -11.14 25.87 19.33
C MET A 225 -10.97 25.48 17.86
N VAL A 226 -10.15 26.23 17.12
CA VAL A 226 -9.84 25.98 15.70
C VAL A 226 -9.23 24.59 15.53
N SER A 227 -8.31 24.16 16.40
CA SER A 227 -7.73 22.81 16.33
C SER A 227 -8.77 21.72 16.56
N ASN A 228 -9.80 21.93 17.38
CA ASN A 228 -10.86 20.92 17.53
C ASN A 228 -11.77 20.91 16.30
N MET A 229 -12.17 22.08 15.82
CA MET A 229 -13.00 22.20 14.61
C MET A 229 -12.32 21.56 13.40
N LEU A 230 -11.01 21.74 13.20
CA LEU A 230 -10.30 21.10 12.11
C LEU A 230 -10.21 19.56 12.24
N ASP A 231 -10.25 19.03 13.47
CA ASP A 231 -10.15 17.57 13.72
C ASP A 231 -11.47 16.89 13.35
N ASP A 232 -12.58 17.54 13.69
CA ASP A 232 -13.94 17.11 13.36
C ASP A 232 -14.14 16.93 11.84
N TYR A 233 -13.39 17.71 11.03
CA TYR A 233 -13.41 17.65 9.56
C TYR A 233 -12.17 16.97 8.95
N HIS A 234 -11.34 16.31 9.77
CA HIS A 234 -10.16 15.56 9.33
C HIS A 234 -9.15 16.39 8.51
N ILE A 235 -8.86 17.61 8.97
CA ILE A 235 -7.96 18.56 8.28
C ILE A 235 -6.57 18.53 8.93
N TYR A 236 -5.56 18.06 8.18
CA TYR A 236 -4.23 17.76 8.73
C TYR A 236 -3.12 18.71 8.29
N LEU A 237 -3.31 19.53 7.26
CA LEU A 237 -2.25 20.38 6.69
C LEU A 237 -2.63 21.85 6.71
N TRP A 238 -1.73 22.63 7.30
CA TRP A 238 -1.82 24.09 7.38
C TRP A 238 -0.60 24.73 6.75
N LEU A 239 -0.79 25.41 5.62
CA LEU A 239 0.25 26.16 4.91
C LEU A 239 0.16 27.65 5.29
N ALA A 240 1.29 28.21 5.68
CA ALA A 240 1.42 29.59 6.13
C ALA A 240 2.68 30.29 5.59
N GLY A 241 2.73 31.60 5.76
CA GLY A 241 3.87 32.48 5.54
C GLY A 241 4.33 33.14 6.84
N HIS A 242 4.88 34.36 6.75
CA HIS A 242 5.18 35.29 7.85
C HIS A 242 6.49 35.09 8.61
N GLU A 243 6.99 33.87 8.87
CA GLU A 243 8.22 33.73 9.68
C GLU A 243 9.51 34.11 8.92
N HIS A 244 9.45 34.40 7.61
CA HIS A 244 10.60 34.71 6.73
C HIS A 244 11.67 33.59 6.63
N TYR A 245 11.39 32.40 7.16
CA TYR A 245 12.14 31.17 6.96
C TYR A 245 11.18 29.98 6.90
N HIS A 246 11.59 28.91 6.22
CA HIS A 246 10.79 27.69 6.23
C HIS A 246 10.85 27.00 7.60
N ASP A 247 9.69 26.70 8.18
CA ASP A 247 9.54 25.92 9.42
C ASP A 247 8.43 24.89 9.24
N LEU A 248 8.80 23.61 9.27
CA LEU A 248 7.89 22.49 9.07
C LEU A 248 7.83 21.68 10.35
N LYS A 249 6.69 21.71 11.04
CA LYS A 249 6.55 21.03 12.33
C LYS A 249 5.15 20.50 12.57
N PRO A 250 5.01 19.34 13.24
CA PRO A 250 3.73 18.92 13.78
C PRO A 250 3.36 19.80 14.99
N CYS A 251 2.12 20.29 15.00
CA CYS A 251 1.47 21.00 16.09
C CYS A 251 0.27 20.16 16.55
N GLY A 252 0.51 19.20 17.44
CA GLY A 252 -0.47 18.16 17.73
C GLY A 252 -0.60 17.21 16.54
N TYR A 253 -1.82 17.07 16.00
CA TYR A 253 -2.09 16.27 14.81
C TYR A 253 -1.99 17.09 13.50
N ILE A 254 -1.98 18.43 13.59
CA ILE A 254 -1.89 19.33 12.43
C ILE A 254 -0.42 19.50 12.04
N HIS A 255 -0.12 19.37 10.76
CA HIS A 255 1.17 19.70 10.18
C HIS A 255 1.19 21.18 9.77
N SER A 256 1.86 22.01 10.57
CA SER A 256 2.03 23.44 10.31
C SER A 256 3.29 23.66 9.48
N ILE A 257 3.11 24.17 8.27
CA ILE A 257 4.16 24.35 7.27
C ILE A 257 4.27 25.83 6.93
N GLN A 258 5.39 26.42 7.30
CA GLN A 258 5.70 27.80 6.95
C GLN A 258 6.61 27.85 5.74
N CYS A 259 6.25 28.65 4.74
CA CYS A 259 7.13 29.00 3.64
C CYS A 259 8.05 30.15 4.05
N GLY A 260 9.26 30.17 3.49
CA GLY A 260 10.14 31.33 3.63
C GLY A 260 9.71 32.48 2.72
N GLU A 261 10.50 33.54 2.74
CA GLU A 261 10.25 34.74 1.93
C GLU A 261 10.83 34.65 0.52
N LEU A 262 10.34 35.49 -0.38
CA LEU A 262 11.00 35.77 -1.66
C LEU A 262 11.66 37.15 -1.64
N LYS A 263 12.32 37.50 -0.53
CA LYS A 263 13.21 38.65 -0.36
C LYS A 263 14.53 38.21 0.29
N ILE A 264 15.59 39.00 0.14
CA ILE A 264 16.88 38.77 0.80
C ILE A 264 16.97 39.69 2.01
N GLU A 265 16.76 39.14 3.20
CA GLU A 265 16.97 39.85 4.46
C GLU A 265 18.02 39.16 5.36
N ASP A 266 18.63 39.91 6.27
CA ASP A 266 19.62 39.36 7.21
C ASP A 266 18.95 38.34 8.13
N ARG A 267 19.51 37.13 8.19
CA ARG A 267 19.03 35.96 8.97
C ARG A 267 17.74 35.30 8.46
N CYS A 268 17.18 35.76 7.35
CA CYS A 268 16.04 35.13 6.69
C CYS A 268 16.52 34.14 5.63
N LYS A 269 15.66 33.19 5.24
CA LYS A 269 15.98 32.21 4.19
C LYS A 269 15.02 32.36 3.04
N SER A 270 15.49 32.90 1.93
CA SER A 270 14.65 33.00 0.75
C SER A 270 14.37 31.60 0.20
N THR A 271 13.11 31.17 0.30
CA THR A 271 12.73 29.77 0.11
C THR A 271 11.41 29.68 -0.64
N PHE A 272 11.28 28.69 -1.53
CA PHE A 272 9.98 28.18 -1.94
C PHE A 272 9.87 26.69 -1.60
N LEU A 273 8.64 26.22 -1.42
CA LEU A 273 8.35 24.82 -1.11
C LEU A 273 7.64 24.15 -2.29
N VAL A 274 7.87 22.86 -2.46
CA VAL A 274 7.13 22.00 -3.41
C VAL A 274 6.54 20.85 -2.62
N GLY A 275 5.22 20.71 -2.66
CA GLY A 275 4.53 19.56 -2.12
C GLY A 275 4.09 18.60 -3.22
N GLU A 276 4.19 17.30 -2.95
CA GLU A 276 3.73 16.23 -3.83
C GLU A 276 2.75 15.34 -3.06
N TYR A 277 1.54 15.18 -3.57
CA TYR A 277 0.48 14.34 -3.03
C TYR A 277 0.26 13.12 -3.92
N ASP A 278 0.33 11.94 -3.31
CA ASP A 278 -0.04 10.68 -3.94
C ASP A 278 -1.50 10.37 -3.66
N THR A 279 -2.35 10.48 -4.68
CA THR A 279 -3.79 10.21 -4.57
C THR A 279 -4.11 8.75 -4.21
N GLU A 280 -3.18 7.81 -4.43
CA GLU A 280 -3.38 6.39 -4.11
C GLU A 280 -3.04 6.06 -2.65
N THR A 281 -2.10 6.78 -2.03
CA THR A 281 -1.61 6.50 -0.65
C THR A 281 -1.95 7.59 0.37
N GLY A 282 -2.44 8.74 -0.09
CA GLY A 282 -2.74 9.90 0.73
C GLY A 282 -1.49 10.61 1.25
N GLN A 283 -0.30 10.12 0.91
CA GLN A 283 0.97 10.64 1.38
C GLN A 283 1.26 11.99 0.73
N VAL A 284 1.81 12.90 1.52
CA VAL A 284 2.37 14.17 1.06
C VAL A 284 3.84 14.22 1.40
N ASP A 285 4.65 14.57 0.41
CA ASP A 285 6.07 14.82 0.53
C ASP A 285 6.38 16.28 0.19
N ILE A 286 6.97 17.02 1.13
CA ILE A 286 7.35 18.43 0.97
C ILE A 286 8.87 18.55 0.87
N ARG A 287 9.32 19.31 -0.12
CA ARG A 287 10.73 19.68 -0.35
C ARG A 287 10.88 21.19 -0.33
N ALA A 288 12.03 21.67 0.15
CA ALA A 288 12.36 23.09 0.20
C ALA A 288 13.50 23.41 -0.75
N TYR A 289 13.44 24.60 -1.36
CA TYR A 289 14.46 25.11 -2.26
C TYR A 289 14.86 26.50 -1.81
N ASN A 290 16.14 26.69 -1.52
CA ASN A 290 16.66 27.94 -0.98
C ASN A 290 17.51 28.68 -2.01
N TRP A 291 17.54 29.99 -1.89
CA TRP A 291 18.53 30.81 -2.53
C TRP A 291 19.82 30.86 -1.71
N PHE A 292 20.92 30.40 -2.28
CA PHE A 292 22.26 30.50 -1.72
C PHE A 292 22.99 31.63 -2.43
N SER A 293 23.20 32.77 -1.78
CA SER A 293 23.95 33.87 -2.37
C SER A 293 25.46 33.62 -2.26
N PRO A 294 26.24 33.71 -3.36
CA PRO A 294 25.87 34.12 -4.72
C PRO A 294 25.55 32.96 -5.70
N GLU A 295 25.58 31.71 -5.29
CA GLU A 295 25.47 30.50 -6.13
C GLU A 295 24.15 30.38 -6.89
N GLY A 296 23.03 30.69 -6.24
CA GLY A 296 21.67 30.65 -6.79
C GLY A 296 20.74 29.68 -6.06
N TRP A 297 19.64 29.30 -6.71
CA TRP A 297 18.67 28.34 -6.16
C TRP A 297 19.26 26.93 -6.10
N ALA A 298 18.99 26.22 -5.00
CA ALA A 298 19.28 24.79 -4.87
C ALA A 298 18.30 24.12 -3.88
N GLU A 299 18.12 22.80 -4.01
CA GLU A 299 17.35 22.01 -3.04
C GLU A 299 18.01 22.06 -1.65
N TYR A 300 17.20 22.27 -0.61
CA TYR A 300 17.68 22.34 0.76
C TYR A 300 18.04 20.93 1.29
N PRO A 301 19.25 20.71 1.81
CA PRO A 301 19.77 19.36 2.01
C PRO A 301 19.20 18.64 3.24
N ILE A 302 18.67 19.35 4.24
CA ILE A 302 18.12 18.75 5.47
C ILE A 302 16.92 19.57 5.93
N LEU A 303 15.72 19.10 5.60
CA LEU A 303 14.46 19.76 5.96
C LEU A 303 13.91 19.28 7.31
N TRP A 304 13.96 17.96 7.58
CA TRP A 304 13.39 17.39 8.81
C TRP A 304 14.12 16.13 9.28
N ARG A 305 14.60 16.10 10.53
CA ARG A 305 15.23 14.92 11.18
C ARG A 305 16.24 14.18 10.26
N ASN A 306 17.16 14.92 9.64
CA ASN A 306 18.16 14.42 8.67
C ASN A 306 17.62 13.93 7.31
N SER A 307 16.35 14.19 7.00
CA SER A 307 15.73 13.97 5.69
C SER A 307 15.70 15.26 4.88
N LYS A 308 15.83 15.14 3.56
CA LYS A 308 15.55 16.21 2.58
C LYS A 308 14.05 16.50 2.42
N THR A 309 13.22 15.54 2.81
CA THR A 309 11.77 15.55 2.61
C THR A 309 11.05 15.54 3.96
N TYR A 310 10.00 16.34 4.08
CA TYR A 310 9.03 16.28 5.18
C TYR A 310 7.80 15.50 4.70
N THR A 311 7.51 14.38 5.35
CA THR A 311 6.42 13.47 4.95
C THR A 311 5.27 13.52 5.95
N LEU A 312 4.05 13.62 5.44
CA LEU A 312 2.80 13.55 6.20
C LEU A 312 1.71 12.81 5.39
N ARG A 313 0.48 12.71 5.93
CA ARG A 313 -0.65 12.11 5.22
C ARG A 313 -1.89 13.01 5.34
N LEU A 314 -2.54 13.29 4.21
CA LEU A 314 -3.70 14.20 4.12
C LEU A 314 -5.06 13.52 4.26
N SER A 315 -5.14 12.21 4.07
CA SER A 315 -6.39 11.48 4.16
C SER A 315 -6.19 10.16 4.92
N THR A 316 -7.25 9.67 5.54
CA THR A 316 -7.32 8.34 6.13
C THR A 316 -7.89 7.29 5.18
N LYS A 317 -8.46 7.71 4.04
CA LYS A 317 -9.16 6.85 3.07
C LYS A 317 -8.79 7.16 1.62
N CYS A 318 -8.75 6.12 0.81
CA CYS A 318 -8.67 6.19 -0.64
C CYS A 318 -9.99 6.68 -1.25
N ASN A 319 -9.97 7.02 -2.54
CA ASN A 319 -11.15 7.45 -3.31
C ASN A 319 -12.30 6.42 -3.32
N ASP A 320 -12.03 5.14 -3.05
CA ASP A 320 -13.04 4.07 -2.96
C ASP A 320 -13.58 3.86 -1.52
N GLY A 321 -13.21 4.73 -0.58
CA GLY A 321 -13.64 4.72 0.81
C GLY A 321 -12.88 3.76 1.73
N ARG A 322 -11.96 2.94 1.20
CA ARG A 322 -11.12 2.02 2.00
C ARG A 322 -9.94 2.76 2.61
N SER A 323 -9.37 2.27 3.72
CA SER A 323 -8.15 2.86 4.29
C SER A 323 -6.94 2.65 3.38
N PHE A 324 -5.97 3.56 3.45
CA PHE A 324 -4.72 3.43 2.69
C PHE A 324 -3.93 2.18 3.08
N GLU A 325 -3.97 1.81 4.35
CA GLU A 325 -3.40 0.57 4.88
C GLU A 325 -4.06 -0.65 4.23
N CYS A 326 -5.37 -0.64 4.03
CA CYS A 326 -6.10 -1.71 3.35
C CYS A 326 -5.63 -1.87 1.90
N VAL A 327 -5.53 -0.77 1.14
CA VAL A 327 -5.04 -0.79 -0.25
C VAL A 327 -3.56 -1.19 -0.33
N LYS A 328 -2.73 -0.72 0.60
CA LYS A 328 -1.32 -1.12 0.70
C LYS A 328 -1.19 -2.62 0.99
N ALA A 329 -1.97 -3.14 1.94
CA ALA A 329 -2.01 -4.57 2.24
C ALA A 329 -2.50 -5.39 1.05
N GLU A 330 -3.53 -4.92 0.32
CA GLU A 330 -4.02 -5.55 -0.90
C GLU A 330 -2.91 -5.68 -1.94
N LYS A 331 -2.22 -4.58 -2.27
CA LYS A 331 -1.07 -4.59 -3.20
C LYS A 331 0.03 -5.55 -2.76
N ASN A 332 0.35 -5.59 -1.47
CA ASN A 332 1.34 -6.53 -0.93
C ASN A 332 0.87 -7.99 -1.06
N ASN A 333 -0.42 -8.26 -0.87
CA ASN A 333 -0.98 -9.60 -1.04
C ASN A 333 -1.05 -10.01 -2.53
N GLU A 334 -1.09 -9.07 -3.47
CA GLU A 334 -1.16 -9.37 -4.91
C GLU A 334 0.03 -10.20 -5.41
N SER A 335 1.21 -10.08 -4.80
CA SER A 335 2.36 -10.92 -5.15
C SER A 335 2.09 -12.42 -4.96
N TYR A 336 1.16 -12.77 -4.06
CA TYR A 336 0.74 -14.15 -3.82
C TYR A 336 -0.43 -14.58 -4.71
N LYS A 337 -1.10 -13.65 -5.40
CA LYS A 337 -2.23 -13.95 -6.30
C LYS A 337 -1.83 -14.90 -7.43
N ALA A 338 -0.62 -14.76 -7.95
CA ALA A 338 -0.06 -15.66 -8.96
C ALA A 338 0.07 -17.13 -8.47
N LYS A 339 0.09 -17.36 -7.15
CA LYS A 339 0.13 -18.71 -6.56
C LYS A 339 -1.25 -19.36 -6.49
N MET A 340 -2.34 -18.61 -6.63
CA MET A 340 -3.71 -19.13 -6.55
C MET A 340 -4.17 -19.72 -7.89
N PRO A 341 -5.04 -20.75 -7.87
CA PRO A 341 -5.67 -21.24 -9.08
C PRO A 341 -6.57 -20.16 -9.71
N ALA A 342 -6.65 -20.13 -11.05
CA ALA A 342 -7.47 -19.16 -11.79
C ALA A 342 -8.96 -19.16 -11.40
N LYS A 343 -9.46 -20.31 -10.92
CA LYS A 343 -10.78 -20.46 -10.33
C LYS A 343 -10.67 -21.31 -9.07
N ILE A 344 -11.18 -20.79 -7.96
CA ILE A 344 -11.31 -21.53 -6.71
C ILE A 344 -12.68 -22.22 -6.71
N ILE A 345 -12.70 -23.50 -6.37
CA ILE A 345 -13.93 -24.27 -6.19
C ILE A 345 -14.29 -24.18 -4.70
N SER A 346 -15.38 -23.52 -4.35
CA SER A 346 -15.82 -23.32 -2.96
C SER A 346 -15.94 -24.65 -2.19
N GLY A 347 -16.42 -25.70 -2.85
CA GLY A 347 -16.49 -27.06 -2.29
C GLY A 347 -15.15 -27.69 -1.87
N LEU A 348 -14.00 -27.06 -2.17
CA LEU A 348 -12.69 -27.51 -1.67
C LEU A 348 -12.26 -26.82 -0.37
N PHE A 349 -12.99 -25.81 0.13
CA PHE A 349 -12.69 -25.24 1.43
C PHE A 349 -13.19 -26.16 2.53
N ALA A 350 -12.25 -26.73 3.30
CA ALA A 350 -12.56 -27.51 4.49
C ALA A 350 -13.32 -26.64 5.51
N ASN A 351 -14.27 -27.25 6.22
CA ASN A 351 -14.91 -26.59 7.36
C ASN A 351 -13.90 -26.41 8.49
N ILE A 352 -14.11 -25.42 9.33
CA ILE A 352 -13.30 -25.17 10.53
C ILE A 352 -14.12 -25.55 11.76
N GLU A 353 -13.54 -26.32 12.68
CA GLU A 353 -14.07 -26.53 14.02
C GLU A 353 -13.24 -25.73 15.04
N SER A 354 -13.90 -24.92 15.86
CA SER A 354 -13.29 -24.19 16.98
C SER A 354 -14.31 -24.05 18.09
N ASP A 355 -13.93 -24.27 19.35
CA ASP A 355 -14.83 -24.17 20.52
C ASP A 355 -16.17 -24.97 20.41
N ASN A 356 -16.15 -26.12 19.72
CA ASN A 356 -17.34 -26.93 19.38
C ASN A 356 -18.33 -26.26 18.40
N GLU A 357 -17.95 -25.15 17.77
CA GLU A 357 -18.68 -24.55 16.65
C GLU A 357 -18.05 -24.97 15.31
N ILE A 358 -18.88 -25.17 14.29
CA ILE A 358 -18.45 -25.51 12.94
C ILE A 358 -18.75 -24.37 11.98
N TYR A 359 -17.70 -23.76 11.45
CA TYR A 359 -17.75 -22.74 10.41
C TYR A 359 -17.74 -23.41 9.04
N SER A 360 -18.72 -23.09 8.19
CA SER A 360 -18.95 -23.81 6.92
C SER A 360 -19.45 -22.94 5.76
N ASN A 361 -19.29 -21.62 5.87
CA ASN A 361 -19.61 -20.67 4.81
C ASN A 361 -18.68 -20.81 3.58
N ASP A 362 -18.89 -20.02 2.53
CA ASP A 362 -18.11 -20.04 1.28
C ASP A 362 -16.58 -20.02 1.47
N ASN A 363 -16.09 -19.31 2.48
CA ASN A 363 -14.75 -19.48 3.05
C ASN A 363 -14.88 -19.38 4.58
N PRO A 364 -14.79 -20.51 5.31
CA PRO A 364 -15.01 -20.55 6.75
C PRO A 364 -14.10 -19.63 7.56
N LEU A 365 -12.89 -19.34 7.07
CA LEU A 365 -11.94 -18.47 7.77
C LEU A 365 -12.43 -17.02 7.84
N VAL A 366 -13.20 -16.55 6.85
CA VAL A 366 -13.78 -15.20 6.87
C VAL A 366 -14.74 -15.03 8.05
N GLU A 367 -15.50 -16.07 8.37
CA GLU A 367 -16.41 -16.09 9.52
C GLU A 367 -15.63 -16.15 10.83
N LEU A 368 -14.63 -17.03 10.91
CA LEU A 368 -13.75 -17.15 12.07
C LEU A 368 -13.04 -15.83 12.41
N VAL A 369 -12.57 -15.10 11.39
CA VAL A 369 -11.94 -13.78 11.56
C VAL A 369 -12.90 -12.76 12.20
N ASN A 370 -14.20 -12.84 11.91
CA ASN A 370 -15.18 -11.90 12.46
C ASN A 370 -15.41 -12.07 13.98
N THR A 371 -14.93 -13.16 14.59
CA THR A 371 -14.96 -13.33 16.05
C THR A 371 -13.99 -12.39 16.78
N GLY A 372 -13.00 -11.83 16.07
CA GLY A 372 -11.97 -10.94 16.63
C GLY A 372 -10.92 -11.64 17.49
N LYS A 373 -10.98 -12.98 17.64
CA LYS A 373 -10.00 -13.75 18.40
C LYS A 373 -8.78 -14.13 17.54
N ASN A 374 -7.69 -14.53 18.20
CA ASN A 374 -6.50 -15.06 17.54
C ASN A 374 -6.57 -16.58 17.45
N PHE A 375 -6.16 -17.15 16.31
CA PHE A 375 -6.28 -18.58 16.06
C PHE A 375 -4.99 -19.22 15.54
N VAL A 376 -4.78 -20.47 15.90
CA VAL A 376 -3.90 -21.37 15.16
C VAL A 376 -4.77 -22.25 14.28
N LEU A 377 -4.71 -22.03 12.96
CA LEU A 377 -5.40 -22.83 11.96
C LEU A 377 -4.63 -24.14 11.72
N LEU A 378 -5.16 -25.22 12.27
CA LEU A 378 -4.59 -26.56 12.25
C LEU A 378 -5.14 -27.40 11.11
N GLY A 379 -4.28 -28.20 10.50
CA GLY A 379 -4.70 -29.22 9.56
C GLY A 379 -3.53 -29.92 8.90
N ASP A 380 -3.76 -31.15 8.43
CA ASP A 380 -2.73 -31.92 7.74
C ASP A 380 -2.28 -31.28 6.42
N GLY A 381 -1.24 -31.87 5.81
CA GLY A 381 -0.80 -31.53 4.47
C GLY A 381 -1.96 -31.64 3.46
N GLY A 382 -2.10 -30.64 2.58
CA GLY A 382 -3.15 -30.63 1.57
C GLY A 382 -4.55 -30.21 2.04
N MET A 383 -4.76 -29.86 3.32
CA MET A 383 -6.07 -29.37 3.82
C MET A 383 -6.45 -27.96 3.33
N GLY A 384 -5.60 -27.29 2.56
CA GLY A 384 -5.92 -26.01 1.93
C GLY A 384 -5.74 -24.78 2.81
N LYS A 385 -4.98 -24.86 3.92
CA LYS A 385 -4.67 -23.73 4.83
C LYS A 385 -4.25 -22.45 4.08
N SER A 386 -3.16 -22.52 3.31
CA SER A 386 -2.64 -21.36 2.56
C SER A 386 -3.65 -20.82 1.55
N THR A 387 -4.35 -21.71 0.82
CA THR A 387 -5.38 -21.32 -0.15
C THR A 387 -6.55 -20.60 0.52
N MET A 388 -6.98 -21.08 1.70
CA MET A 388 -8.04 -20.49 2.50
C MET A 388 -7.68 -19.11 3.02
N MET A 389 -6.46 -18.95 3.55
CA MET A 389 -5.94 -17.65 4.01
C MET A 389 -5.83 -16.64 2.87
N LEU A 390 -5.28 -17.04 1.72
CA LEU A 390 -5.15 -16.15 0.56
C LEU A 390 -6.52 -15.70 0.02
N ASP A 391 -7.48 -16.63 -0.14
CA ASP A 391 -8.85 -16.27 -0.55
C ASP A 391 -9.53 -15.35 0.46
N ALA A 392 -9.34 -15.61 1.76
CA ALA A 392 -9.88 -14.78 2.83
C ALA A 392 -9.29 -13.36 2.79
N CYS A 393 -7.98 -13.19 2.52
CA CYS A 393 -7.37 -11.86 2.32
C CYS A 393 -8.11 -11.04 1.26
N PHE A 394 -8.36 -11.64 0.09
CA PHE A 394 -9.03 -10.93 -1.01
C PHE A 394 -10.48 -10.59 -0.69
N ARG A 395 -11.20 -11.47 0.02
CA ARG A 395 -12.59 -11.21 0.43
C ARG A 395 -12.67 -10.12 1.51
N LEU A 396 -11.80 -10.18 2.52
CA LEU A 396 -11.79 -9.24 3.63
C LEU A 396 -11.32 -7.85 3.19
N SER A 397 -10.32 -7.75 2.30
CA SER A 397 -9.88 -6.47 1.74
C SER A 397 -10.99 -5.76 0.95
N LYS A 398 -11.81 -6.50 0.21
CA LYS A 398 -13.01 -5.96 -0.46
C LYS A 398 -14.06 -5.42 0.52
N SER A 399 -14.11 -5.96 1.74
CA SER A 399 -14.94 -5.41 2.82
C SER A 399 -14.30 -4.26 3.59
N GLY A 400 -13.15 -3.75 3.14
CA GLY A 400 -12.45 -2.61 3.74
C GLY A 400 -11.52 -2.96 4.91
N LYS A 401 -11.35 -4.24 5.25
CA LYS A 401 -10.44 -4.65 6.34
C LYS A 401 -8.97 -4.68 5.88
N THR A 402 -8.08 -4.17 6.73
CA THR A 402 -6.62 -4.23 6.50
C THR A 402 -6.11 -5.63 6.86
N VAL A 403 -5.93 -6.50 5.85
CA VAL A 403 -5.44 -7.87 6.05
C VAL A 403 -4.12 -8.07 5.32
N LEU A 404 -3.07 -8.49 6.02
CA LEU A 404 -1.75 -8.76 5.45
C LEU A 404 -1.38 -10.23 5.57
N PHE A 405 -1.03 -10.85 4.45
CA PHE A 405 -0.54 -12.22 4.36
C PHE A 405 0.98 -12.26 4.38
N LEU A 406 1.58 -13.05 5.26
CA LEU A 406 3.02 -13.27 5.37
C LEU A 406 3.33 -14.77 5.39
N SER A 407 4.18 -15.21 4.47
CA SER A 407 4.76 -16.56 4.51
C SER A 407 5.94 -16.57 5.47
N LEU A 408 5.86 -17.37 6.54
CA LEU A 408 6.93 -17.44 7.55
C LEU A 408 8.22 -18.04 6.97
N GLU A 409 8.08 -19.02 6.07
CA GLU A 409 9.20 -19.59 5.31
C GLU A 409 9.94 -18.51 4.50
N GLN A 410 9.21 -17.63 3.81
CA GLN A 410 9.81 -16.51 3.07
C GLN A 410 10.48 -15.50 4.00
N LEU A 411 9.88 -15.18 5.15
CA LEU A 411 10.51 -14.28 6.12
C LEU A 411 11.82 -14.84 6.67
N GLU A 412 11.85 -16.12 7.05
CA GLU A 412 13.06 -16.81 7.50
C GLU A 412 14.14 -16.77 6.42
N ALA A 413 13.74 -17.11 5.20
CA ALA A 413 14.58 -17.12 4.02
C ALA A 413 15.28 -15.78 3.73
N PHE A 414 14.60 -14.66 3.97
CA PHE A 414 15.13 -13.31 3.79
C PHE A 414 15.72 -12.70 5.07
N GLY A 415 15.72 -13.44 6.18
CA GLY A 415 16.17 -12.94 7.48
C GLY A 415 15.30 -11.80 8.03
N GLN A 416 14.06 -11.66 7.56
CA GLN A 416 13.13 -10.61 7.97
C GLN A 416 12.31 -11.04 9.19
N SER A 417 11.85 -10.06 9.97
CA SER A 417 10.94 -10.29 11.11
C SER A 417 9.52 -9.83 10.74
N ILE A 418 8.51 -10.33 11.46
CA ILE A 418 7.11 -9.93 11.27
C ILE A 418 6.97 -8.41 11.53
N ARG A 419 7.57 -7.92 12.62
CA ARG A 419 7.56 -6.51 13.04
C ARG A 419 8.14 -5.57 11.98
N ALA A 420 9.19 -5.99 11.27
CA ALA A 420 9.77 -5.21 10.19
C ALA A 420 8.78 -5.03 9.01
N CYS A 421 7.94 -6.03 8.75
CA CYS A 421 6.95 -6.00 7.66
C CYS A 421 5.73 -5.14 7.99
N ILE A 422 5.40 -4.99 9.28
CA ILE A 422 4.19 -4.28 9.73
C ILE A 422 4.47 -2.86 10.26
N LYS A 423 5.72 -2.39 10.22
CA LYS A 423 6.16 -1.12 10.82
C LYS A 423 5.37 0.13 10.36
N ASP A 424 4.84 0.08 9.15
CA ASP A 424 4.13 1.19 8.50
C ASP A 424 2.60 1.00 8.49
N TYR A 425 2.08 0.08 9.31
CA TYR A 425 0.65 -0.22 9.40
C TYR A 425 0.06 0.24 10.74
N ASN A 426 -1.17 0.74 10.71
CA ASN A 426 -1.94 0.98 11.93
C ASN A 426 -2.33 -0.36 12.56
N LEU A 427 -1.74 -0.65 13.72
CA LEU A 427 -1.93 -1.92 14.41
C LEU A 427 -3.37 -2.15 14.90
N ASN A 428 -4.17 -1.10 15.13
CA ASN A 428 -5.55 -1.23 15.64
C ASN A 428 -6.55 -1.86 14.66
N GLU A 429 -6.21 -1.87 13.37
CA GLU A 429 -7.10 -2.31 12.29
C GLU A 429 -6.50 -3.48 11.50
N LEU A 430 -5.34 -3.98 11.93
CA LEU A 430 -4.54 -4.95 11.19
C LEU A 430 -4.91 -6.39 11.56
N ILE A 431 -5.18 -7.19 10.53
CA ILE A 431 -5.33 -8.64 10.62
C ILE A 431 -4.12 -9.28 9.94
N LEU A 432 -3.39 -10.11 10.68
CA LEU A 432 -2.20 -10.81 10.22
C LEU A 432 -2.49 -12.28 9.97
N PHE A 433 -2.23 -12.71 8.74
CA PHE A 433 -2.26 -14.10 8.32
C PHE A 433 -0.81 -14.58 8.16
N LEU A 434 -0.37 -15.44 9.09
CA LEU A 434 0.98 -16.01 9.12
C LEU A 434 0.93 -17.47 8.66
N ASP A 435 1.48 -17.78 7.51
CA ASP A 435 1.38 -19.11 6.90
C ASP A 435 2.66 -19.94 7.11
N GLY A 436 2.49 -21.20 7.52
CA GLY A 436 3.54 -22.21 7.49
C GLY A 436 4.45 -22.27 8.72
N MET A 437 3.90 -22.18 9.94
CA MET A 437 4.73 -22.23 11.16
C MET A 437 5.54 -23.54 11.29
N ASN A 438 5.02 -24.64 10.77
CA ASN A 438 5.71 -25.94 10.72
C ASN A 438 6.78 -26.04 9.61
N GLU A 439 7.02 -24.98 8.84
CA GLU A 439 7.94 -24.98 7.70
C GLU A 439 9.24 -24.20 7.98
N VAL A 440 9.35 -23.58 9.16
CA VAL A 440 10.51 -22.79 9.58
C VAL A 440 11.36 -23.51 10.62
N LEU A 441 12.68 -23.31 10.58
CA LEU A 441 13.60 -23.85 11.59
C LEU A 441 13.60 -22.99 12.87
N ALA A 442 13.37 -21.68 12.73
CA ALA A 442 13.33 -20.71 13.81
C ALA A 442 11.94 -20.57 14.45
N GLU A 443 11.20 -21.68 14.60
CA GLU A 443 9.85 -21.73 15.18
C GLU A 443 9.78 -20.99 16.54
N GLN A 444 10.81 -21.13 17.40
CA GLN A 444 10.87 -20.42 18.69
C GLN A 444 10.98 -18.90 18.54
N LYS A 445 11.72 -18.41 17.54
CA LYS A 445 11.90 -16.97 17.29
C LYS A 445 10.58 -16.35 16.85
N PHE A 446 9.90 -16.96 15.88
CA PHE A 446 8.59 -16.48 15.41
C PHE A 446 7.53 -16.59 16.49
N SER A 447 7.51 -17.67 17.29
CA SER A 447 6.57 -17.81 18.41
C SER A 447 6.69 -16.67 19.42
N LYS A 448 7.92 -16.23 19.74
CA LYS A 448 8.15 -15.07 20.62
C LYS A 448 7.61 -13.77 20.01
N GLU A 449 7.85 -13.55 18.72
CA GLU A 449 7.36 -12.36 18.01
C GLU A 449 5.83 -12.33 17.95
N ILE A 450 5.20 -13.47 17.64
CA ILE A 450 3.75 -13.65 17.65
C ILE A 450 3.17 -13.37 19.04
N ASN A 451 3.77 -13.92 20.10
CA ASN A 451 3.29 -13.71 21.47
C ASN A 451 3.39 -12.23 21.89
N MET A 452 4.49 -11.54 21.54
CA MET A 452 4.63 -10.10 21.80
C MET A 452 3.57 -9.28 21.06
N LEU A 453 3.30 -9.59 19.78
CA LEU A 453 2.28 -8.90 18.99
C LEU A 453 0.86 -9.17 19.51
N ALA A 454 0.57 -10.39 19.93
CA ALA A 454 -0.75 -10.73 20.51
C ALA A 454 -1.02 -10.00 21.83
N MET A 455 0.01 -9.64 22.61
CA MET A 455 -0.12 -8.81 23.81
C MET A 455 -0.45 -7.35 23.48
N GLU A 456 -0.07 -6.87 22.30
CA GLU A 456 -0.55 -5.60 21.76
C GLU A 456 -2.02 -5.82 21.34
N LYS A 457 -2.98 -5.63 22.28
CA LYS A 457 -4.44 -5.92 22.24
C LYS A 457 -5.26 -5.42 21.02
N ARG A 458 -4.59 -4.98 19.97
CA ARG A 458 -5.08 -4.20 18.84
C ARG A 458 -4.88 -4.93 17.50
N VAL A 459 -4.01 -5.95 17.43
CA VAL A 459 -3.77 -6.77 16.22
C VAL A 459 -4.45 -8.12 16.33
N GLN A 460 -5.15 -8.55 15.29
CA GLN A 460 -5.67 -9.93 15.19
C GLN A 460 -4.69 -10.81 14.41
N ILE A 461 -4.40 -12.01 14.89
CA ILE A 461 -3.39 -12.91 14.31
C ILE A 461 -3.98 -14.31 14.07
N ILE A 462 -3.86 -14.80 12.85
CA ILE A 462 -4.19 -16.17 12.46
C ILE A 462 -2.90 -16.83 11.95
N VAL A 463 -2.50 -17.93 12.57
CA VAL A 463 -1.28 -18.67 12.22
C VAL A 463 -1.62 -20.05 11.68
N SER A 464 -1.09 -20.43 10.52
CA SER A 464 -1.29 -21.78 9.97
C SER A 464 -0.18 -22.73 10.44
N SER A 465 -0.57 -23.96 10.82
CA SER A 465 0.38 -25.02 11.21
C SER A 465 -0.22 -26.40 11.00
N ARG A 466 0.62 -27.45 11.02
CA ARG A 466 0.15 -28.86 11.08
C ARG A 466 -0.26 -29.29 12.49
N GLY A 467 0.39 -28.73 13.50
CA GLY A 467 0.12 -29.05 14.90
C GLY A 467 0.21 -27.80 15.76
N SER A 468 -0.45 -27.83 16.92
CA SER A 468 -0.44 -26.70 17.85
C SER A 468 0.96 -26.53 18.45
N PHE A 469 1.47 -25.30 18.41
CA PHE A 469 2.75 -24.91 19.00
C PHE A 469 2.56 -24.08 20.28
N LEU A 470 1.31 -23.82 20.67
CA LEU A 470 0.96 -22.91 21.76
C LEU A 470 1.60 -23.33 23.09
N TYR A 471 1.39 -24.59 23.50
CA TYR A 471 1.98 -25.14 24.73
C TYR A 471 3.51 -25.24 24.65
N LYS A 472 4.04 -25.60 23.48
CA LYS A 472 5.49 -25.80 23.26
C LYS A 472 6.29 -24.52 23.52
N TYR A 473 5.72 -23.35 23.22
CA TYR A 473 6.41 -22.07 23.34
C TYR A 473 5.75 -21.07 24.30
N GLY A 474 4.69 -21.46 25.02
CA GLY A 474 4.00 -20.60 25.98
C GLY A 474 3.34 -19.38 25.31
N VAL A 475 2.69 -19.60 24.16
CA VAL A 475 1.93 -18.55 23.46
C VAL A 475 0.53 -18.47 24.07
N GLU A 476 0.15 -17.30 24.55
CA GLU A 476 -1.13 -17.06 25.23
C GLU A 476 -2.10 -16.27 24.34
N GLY A 477 -3.41 -16.39 24.61
CA GLY A 477 -4.44 -15.60 23.90
C GLY A 477 -4.78 -16.11 22.49
N PHE A 478 -4.50 -17.38 22.20
CA PHE A 478 -4.86 -18.07 20.95
C PHE A 478 -5.77 -19.27 21.22
N GLU A 479 -6.62 -19.58 20.24
CA GLU A 479 -7.44 -20.79 20.19
C GLU A 479 -7.02 -21.69 19.01
N ASP A 480 -7.11 -23.01 19.19
CA ASP A 480 -6.87 -23.95 18.10
C ASP A 480 -8.14 -24.07 17.24
N ALA A 481 -8.01 -23.84 15.94
CA ALA A 481 -9.08 -23.97 14.96
C ALA A 481 -8.71 -25.07 13.96
N VAL A 482 -9.46 -26.18 13.96
CA VAL A 482 -9.08 -27.41 13.23
C VAL A 482 -9.84 -27.53 11.92
N LEU A 483 -9.12 -27.76 10.83
CA LEU A 483 -9.72 -28.07 9.53
C LEU A 483 -10.26 -29.50 9.51
N LEU A 484 -11.54 -29.62 9.14
CA LEU A 484 -12.24 -30.88 9.00
C LEU A 484 -12.10 -31.45 7.58
N LEU A 485 -12.10 -32.78 7.49
CA LEU A 485 -12.19 -33.48 6.21
C LEU A 485 -13.46 -33.08 5.45
N LEU A 486 -13.35 -32.95 4.12
CA LEU A 486 -14.47 -32.57 3.26
C LEU A 486 -15.65 -33.53 3.42
N ARG A 487 -16.85 -32.97 3.42
CA ARG A 487 -18.12 -33.70 3.45
C ARG A 487 -18.58 -34.08 2.04
N ASP A 488 -19.52 -35.02 1.95
CA ASP A 488 -20.08 -35.47 0.68
C ASP A 488 -20.75 -34.31 -0.08
N GLU A 489 -21.43 -33.40 0.61
CA GLU A 489 -22.04 -32.20 0.01
C GLU A 489 -21.02 -31.26 -0.63
N GLN A 490 -19.81 -31.20 -0.07
CA GLN A 490 -18.71 -30.40 -0.58
C GLN A 490 -18.09 -31.08 -1.81
N LEU A 491 -17.86 -32.39 -1.75
CA LEU A 491 -17.31 -33.16 -2.88
C LEU A 491 -18.26 -33.19 -4.09
N LYS A 492 -19.57 -33.24 -3.86
CA LYS A 492 -20.59 -33.15 -4.93
C LYS A 492 -20.53 -31.83 -5.72
N GLN A 493 -19.95 -30.77 -5.17
CA GLN A 493 -19.73 -29.51 -5.89
C GLN A 493 -18.45 -29.53 -6.74
N VAL A 494 -17.54 -30.48 -6.49
CA VAL A 494 -16.25 -30.61 -7.17
C VAL A 494 -16.37 -31.55 -8.39
N PHE A 495 -17.18 -32.59 -8.29
CA PHE A 495 -17.30 -33.65 -9.29
C PHE A 495 -18.63 -33.61 -10.05
N THR A 496 -18.63 -34.07 -11.29
CA THR A 496 -19.88 -34.30 -12.04
C THR A 496 -20.68 -35.44 -11.42
N GLU A 497 -21.99 -35.50 -11.68
CA GLU A 497 -22.87 -36.54 -11.14
C GLU A 497 -22.37 -37.96 -11.49
N SER A 498 -21.91 -38.16 -12.73
CA SER A 498 -21.35 -39.45 -13.18
C SER A 498 -20.09 -39.84 -12.39
N GLN A 499 -19.18 -38.89 -12.15
CA GLN A 499 -17.96 -39.13 -11.39
C GLN A 499 -18.27 -39.39 -9.91
N TRP A 500 -19.19 -38.63 -9.33
CA TRP A 500 -19.62 -38.83 -7.94
C TRP A 500 -20.19 -40.23 -7.73
N ASN A 501 -21.01 -40.73 -8.66
CA ASN A 501 -21.58 -42.08 -8.58
C ASN A 501 -20.51 -43.20 -8.59
N GLU A 502 -19.35 -42.97 -9.22
CA GLU A 502 -18.22 -43.90 -9.16
C GLU A 502 -17.45 -43.78 -7.85
N ILE A 503 -17.17 -42.54 -7.42
CA ILE A 503 -16.48 -42.24 -6.16
C ILE A 503 -17.27 -42.80 -4.98
N GLU A 504 -18.58 -42.59 -4.93
CA GLU A 504 -19.45 -43.02 -3.84
C GLU A 504 -19.46 -44.54 -3.65
N LYS A 505 -19.28 -45.31 -4.73
CA LYS A 505 -19.19 -46.79 -4.70
C LYS A 505 -17.84 -47.29 -4.20
N ASN A 506 -16.78 -46.49 -4.33
CA ASN A 506 -15.44 -46.86 -3.86
C ASN A 506 -15.13 -46.14 -2.54
N TYR A 507 -15.31 -46.87 -1.43
CA TYR A 507 -15.08 -46.33 -0.08
C TYR A 507 -13.67 -45.75 0.09
N THR A 508 -12.64 -46.46 -0.37
CA THR A 508 -11.24 -46.07 -0.19
C THR A 508 -10.93 -44.78 -0.93
N LEU A 509 -11.32 -44.72 -2.21
CA LEU A 509 -11.20 -43.51 -3.02
C LEU A 509 -11.97 -42.35 -2.37
N LYS A 510 -13.22 -42.57 -1.96
CA LYS A 510 -14.01 -41.54 -1.29
C LYS A 510 -13.30 -40.99 -0.06
N GLN A 511 -12.75 -41.82 0.83
CA GLN A 511 -12.00 -41.34 2.00
C GLN A 511 -10.76 -40.53 1.62
N LEU A 512 -9.99 -40.99 0.63
CA LEU A 512 -8.83 -40.25 0.12
C LEU A 512 -9.21 -38.86 -0.39
N LEU A 513 -10.30 -38.76 -1.15
CA LEU A 513 -10.77 -37.49 -1.72
C LEU A 513 -11.36 -36.53 -0.68
N ARG A 514 -11.56 -36.94 0.58
CA ARG A 514 -11.95 -35.99 1.63
C ARG A 514 -10.85 -34.99 1.98
N ASN A 515 -9.61 -35.24 1.56
CA ASN A 515 -8.54 -34.25 1.57
C ASN A 515 -8.67 -33.31 0.34
N PRO A 516 -8.77 -31.98 0.51
CA PRO A 516 -8.93 -31.02 -0.58
C PRO A 516 -7.88 -31.12 -1.70
N MET A 517 -6.61 -31.35 -1.35
CA MET A 517 -5.56 -31.53 -2.34
C MET A 517 -5.78 -32.80 -3.18
N MET A 518 -6.19 -33.90 -2.55
CA MET A 518 -6.50 -35.16 -3.24
C MET A 518 -7.74 -35.01 -4.13
N ALA A 519 -8.80 -34.38 -3.65
CA ALA A 519 -9.98 -34.05 -4.46
C ALA A 519 -9.61 -33.22 -5.70
N SER A 520 -8.86 -32.13 -5.50
CA SER A 520 -8.40 -31.25 -6.57
C SER A 520 -7.51 -31.97 -7.58
N MET A 521 -6.62 -32.84 -7.10
CA MET A 521 -5.75 -33.65 -7.95
C MET A 521 -6.57 -34.63 -8.78
N TYR A 522 -7.45 -35.43 -8.16
CA TYR A 522 -8.31 -36.38 -8.87
C TYR A 522 -9.21 -35.71 -9.91
N GLN A 523 -9.78 -34.55 -9.57
CA GLN A 523 -10.61 -33.76 -10.47
C GLN A 523 -9.88 -33.34 -11.75
N LYS A 524 -8.56 -33.08 -11.66
CA LYS A 524 -7.71 -32.73 -12.80
C LYS A 524 -7.19 -33.93 -13.55
N THR A 525 -6.88 -35.03 -12.86
CA THR A 525 -6.22 -36.20 -13.46
C THR A 525 -7.20 -37.14 -14.15
N TYR A 526 -8.37 -37.40 -13.54
CA TYR A 526 -9.31 -38.39 -14.02
C TYR A 526 -9.78 -38.16 -15.47
N PRO A 527 -10.17 -36.93 -15.90
CA PRO A 527 -10.56 -36.70 -17.29
C PRO A 527 -9.43 -36.95 -18.29
N VAL A 528 -8.17 -36.69 -17.89
CA VAL A 528 -6.99 -36.93 -18.73
C VAL A 528 -6.72 -38.43 -18.83
N MET A 529 -6.83 -39.15 -17.72
CA MET A 529 -6.69 -40.60 -17.65
C MET A 529 -7.68 -41.30 -18.57
N GLU A 530 -8.97 -40.95 -18.50
CA GLU A 530 -10.01 -41.53 -19.36
C GLU A 530 -9.78 -41.23 -20.84
N LYS A 531 -9.41 -39.98 -21.17
CA LYS A 531 -9.15 -39.57 -22.56
C LYS A 531 -8.00 -40.35 -23.21
N TYR A 532 -6.98 -40.73 -22.43
CA TYR A 532 -5.76 -41.34 -22.92
C TYR A 532 -5.56 -42.79 -22.43
N ARG A 533 -6.65 -43.48 -22.10
CA ARG A 533 -6.65 -44.86 -21.60
C ARG A 533 -5.99 -45.87 -22.54
N ASP A 534 -6.09 -45.66 -23.86
CA ASP A 534 -5.61 -46.60 -24.89
C ASP A 534 -4.13 -46.38 -25.26
N ILE A 535 -3.45 -45.44 -24.62
CA ILE A 535 -2.06 -45.13 -24.91
C ILE A 535 -1.14 -46.04 -24.09
N SER A 536 -0.57 -47.06 -24.73
CA SER A 536 0.19 -48.14 -24.06
C SER A 536 1.37 -47.69 -23.19
N PHE A 537 2.05 -46.59 -23.54
CA PHE A 537 3.20 -46.09 -22.78
C PHE A 537 2.80 -45.24 -21.55
N LEU A 538 1.53 -44.84 -21.44
CA LEU A 538 1.01 -44.17 -20.24
C LEU A 538 0.51 -45.25 -19.27
N LYS A 539 1.21 -45.42 -18.14
CA LYS A 539 0.86 -46.43 -17.14
C LYS A 539 -0.07 -45.80 -16.10
N TRP A 540 -1.36 -46.09 -16.23
CA TRP A 540 -2.41 -45.59 -15.34
C TRP A 540 -2.77 -46.60 -14.27
N ASN A 541 -3.01 -46.11 -13.05
CA ASN A 541 -3.59 -46.86 -11.94
C ASN A 541 -5.09 -46.58 -11.87
N TYR A 542 -5.92 -47.46 -12.43
CA TYR A 542 -7.39 -47.27 -12.46
C TYR A 542 -8.05 -47.53 -11.09
N ALA A 543 -7.45 -48.40 -10.28
CA ALA A 543 -7.86 -48.60 -8.89
C ALA A 543 -7.03 -47.68 -7.99
N VAL A 544 -7.50 -46.44 -7.80
CA VAL A 544 -6.85 -45.48 -6.90
C VAL A 544 -7.25 -45.79 -5.47
N ASP A 545 -6.37 -46.47 -4.74
CA ASP A 545 -6.63 -46.91 -3.36
C ASP A 545 -5.89 -46.03 -2.34
N ASN A 546 -4.86 -45.29 -2.75
CA ASN A 546 -4.09 -44.44 -1.84
C ASN A 546 -3.53 -43.19 -2.55
N ALA A 547 -2.89 -42.32 -1.76
CA ALA A 547 -2.30 -41.08 -2.26
C ALA A 547 -1.18 -41.32 -3.29
N SER A 548 -0.41 -42.39 -3.14
CA SER A 548 0.68 -42.75 -4.06
C SER A 548 0.14 -43.12 -5.44
N ASP A 549 -0.96 -43.88 -5.52
CA ASP A 549 -1.60 -44.22 -6.80
C ASP A 549 -2.08 -42.97 -7.53
N LEU A 550 -2.66 -42.03 -6.79
CA LEU A 550 -3.16 -40.77 -7.33
C LEU A 550 -2.02 -39.84 -7.79
N LEU A 551 -0.93 -39.76 -7.01
CA LEU A 551 0.27 -38.99 -7.37
C LEU A 551 0.93 -39.56 -8.63
N GLU A 552 1.03 -40.88 -8.76
CA GLU A 552 1.57 -41.52 -9.96
C GLU A 552 0.71 -41.19 -11.20
N ASN A 553 -0.61 -41.25 -11.06
CA ASN A 553 -1.53 -40.81 -12.11
C ASN A 553 -1.38 -39.31 -12.41
N TYR A 554 -1.15 -38.47 -11.40
CA TYR A 554 -0.92 -37.04 -11.60
C TYR A 554 0.33 -36.77 -12.42
N TYR A 555 1.45 -37.41 -12.12
CA TYR A 555 2.68 -37.28 -12.90
C TYR A 555 2.52 -37.84 -14.32
N THR A 556 1.88 -38.99 -14.48
CA THR A 556 1.56 -39.55 -15.81
C THR A 556 0.66 -38.60 -16.62
N SER A 557 -0.26 -37.90 -15.96
CA SER A 557 -1.13 -36.92 -16.61
C SER A 557 -0.36 -35.71 -17.17
N GLN A 558 0.73 -35.28 -16.53
CA GLN A 558 1.56 -34.18 -17.04
C GLN A 558 2.23 -34.53 -18.38
N ILE A 559 2.58 -35.81 -18.58
CA ILE A 559 3.07 -36.32 -19.86
C ILE A 559 1.92 -36.40 -20.86
N ALA A 560 0.77 -36.95 -20.43
CA ALA A 560 -0.40 -37.15 -21.27
C ALA A 560 -0.97 -35.84 -21.84
N ILE A 561 -0.96 -34.75 -21.06
CA ILE A 561 -1.46 -33.44 -21.48
C ILE A 561 -0.73 -32.91 -22.72
N LEU A 562 0.55 -33.25 -22.92
CA LEU A 562 1.31 -32.86 -24.12
C LEU A 562 0.70 -33.43 -25.40
N LEU A 563 0.01 -34.57 -25.32
CA LEU A 563 -0.69 -35.21 -26.45
C LEU A 563 -1.89 -34.39 -26.95
N ASN A 564 -2.32 -33.34 -26.24
CA ASN A 564 -3.34 -32.40 -26.72
C ASN A 564 -2.79 -31.44 -27.79
N ARG A 565 -1.47 -31.25 -27.87
CA ARG A 565 -0.86 -30.30 -28.80
C ARG A 565 -0.85 -30.93 -30.21
N LYS A 566 -1.39 -30.21 -31.20
CA LYS A 566 -1.61 -30.71 -32.58
C LYS A 566 -0.36 -31.30 -33.24
N ASP A 567 0.83 -30.84 -32.88
CA ASP A 567 2.09 -31.23 -33.51
C ASP A 567 3.18 -31.65 -32.49
N VAL A 568 2.80 -32.30 -31.38
CA VAL A 568 3.82 -32.75 -30.41
C VAL A 568 4.73 -33.82 -31.02
N ARG A 569 6.03 -33.55 -31.02
CA ARG A 569 7.06 -34.47 -31.50
C ARG A 569 7.34 -35.55 -30.46
N GLY A 570 7.68 -36.77 -30.90
CA GLY A 570 7.98 -37.89 -30.01
C GLY A 570 9.17 -37.62 -29.08
N GLU A 571 10.12 -36.80 -29.53
CA GLU A 571 11.27 -36.33 -28.76
C GLU A 571 10.83 -35.53 -27.52
N LYS A 572 9.81 -34.66 -27.65
CA LYS A 572 9.27 -33.89 -26.52
C LYS A 572 8.57 -34.78 -25.51
N ILE A 573 7.83 -35.80 -25.97
CA ILE A 573 7.20 -36.79 -25.09
C ILE A 573 8.26 -37.61 -24.34
N MET A 574 9.33 -38.00 -25.03
CA MET A 574 10.46 -38.69 -24.42
C MET A 574 11.15 -37.83 -23.35
N MET A 575 11.46 -36.58 -23.67
CA MET A 575 12.07 -35.64 -22.72
C MET A 575 11.17 -35.45 -21.49
N ALA A 576 9.88 -35.22 -21.67
CA ALA A 576 8.93 -35.06 -20.56
C ALA A 576 8.85 -36.31 -19.67
N TYR A 577 8.87 -37.50 -20.29
CA TYR A 577 8.93 -38.76 -19.55
C TYR A 577 10.21 -38.85 -18.72
N VAL A 578 11.39 -38.56 -19.30
CA VAL A 578 12.65 -38.58 -18.56
C VAL A 578 12.66 -37.54 -17.44
N ALA A 579 12.21 -36.32 -17.73
CA ALA A 579 12.14 -35.23 -16.78
C ALA A 579 11.34 -35.64 -15.53
N ILE A 580 10.16 -36.23 -15.70
CA ILE A 580 9.28 -36.60 -14.59
C ILE A 580 9.73 -37.89 -13.90
N GLN A 581 10.07 -38.93 -14.67
CA GLN A 581 10.25 -40.28 -14.13
C GLN A 581 11.67 -40.56 -13.64
N GLN A 582 12.66 -39.78 -14.08
CA GLN A 582 14.07 -40.00 -13.73
C GLN A 582 14.74 -38.78 -13.10
N ILE A 583 14.51 -37.58 -13.62
CA ILE A 583 15.21 -36.38 -13.15
C ILE A 583 14.55 -35.80 -11.89
N LEU A 584 13.22 -35.62 -11.93
CA LEU A 584 12.47 -34.97 -10.85
C LEU A 584 12.53 -35.73 -9.51
N SER A 585 12.64 -37.06 -9.55
CA SER A 585 12.81 -37.88 -8.34
C SER A 585 14.18 -37.73 -7.69
N VAL A 586 15.24 -37.55 -8.49
CA VAL A 586 16.58 -37.24 -7.97
C VAL A 586 16.58 -35.86 -7.32
N ILE A 587 16.01 -34.84 -7.98
CA ILE A 587 15.90 -33.49 -7.42
C ILE A 587 15.15 -33.51 -6.08
N ALA A 588 14.03 -34.24 -6.00
CA ALA A 588 13.27 -34.38 -4.77
C ALA A 588 14.09 -35.03 -3.65
N PHE A 589 14.81 -36.12 -3.95
CA PHE A 589 15.68 -36.79 -2.99
C PHE A 589 16.83 -35.88 -2.53
N SER A 590 17.48 -35.15 -3.45
CA SER A 590 18.54 -34.20 -3.11
C SER A 590 18.07 -33.12 -2.13
N CYS A 591 16.84 -32.61 -2.30
CA CYS A 591 16.24 -31.67 -1.35
C CYS A 591 15.98 -32.30 0.02
N GLU A 592 15.38 -33.51 0.05
CA GLU A 592 15.08 -34.22 1.31
C GLU A 592 16.34 -34.58 2.09
N ASN A 593 17.41 -35.00 1.40
CA ASN A 593 18.66 -35.43 2.03
C ASN A 593 19.32 -34.33 2.88
N VAL A 594 19.10 -33.06 2.52
CA VAL A 594 19.60 -31.89 3.27
C VAL A 594 18.50 -31.15 4.03
N ASN A 595 17.30 -31.73 4.09
CA ASN A 595 16.10 -31.12 4.68
C ASN A 595 15.82 -29.69 4.17
N ALA A 596 15.96 -29.48 2.85
CA ALA A 596 15.74 -28.19 2.20
C ALA A 596 14.38 -28.13 1.50
N PHE A 597 13.61 -27.07 1.75
CA PHE A 597 12.35 -26.77 1.04
C PHE A 597 12.56 -26.15 -0.35
N ARG A 598 13.75 -25.60 -0.59
CA ARG A 598 14.13 -24.90 -1.81
C ARG A 598 15.57 -25.19 -2.19
N MET A 599 15.87 -25.11 -3.47
CA MET A 599 17.20 -25.25 -4.07
C MET A 599 17.54 -23.94 -4.77
N ASP A 600 18.78 -23.46 -4.69
CA ASP A 600 19.18 -22.31 -5.49
C ASP A 600 19.22 -22.66 -6.98
N THR A 601 18.95 -21.68 -7.84
CA THR A 601 18.84 -21.89 -9.30
C THR A 601 20.11 -22.45 -9.94
N GLN A 602 21.29 -22.15 -9.39
CA GLN A 602 22.55 -22.67 -9.93
C GLN A 602 22.72 -24.15 -9.57
N SER A 603 22.51 -24.51 -8.30
CA SER A 603 22.54 -25.92 -7.88
C SER A 603 21.48 -26.75 -8.60
N PHE A 604 20.31 -26.18 -8.88
CA PHE A 604 19.27 -26.83 -9.68
C PHE A 604 19.75 -27.13 -11.11
N HIS A 605 20.41 -26.17 -11.74
CA HIS A 605 20.98 -26.34 -13.07
C HIS A 605 22.08 -27.40 -13.10
N ASP A 606 23.07 -27.27 -12.20
CA ASP A 606 24.21 -28.18 -12.11
C ASP A 606 23.77 -29.62 -11.82
N LEU A 607 22.77 -29.79 -10.94
CA LEU A 607 22.19 -31.09 -10.63
C LEU A 607 21.47 -31.66 -11.86
N THR A 608 20.63 -30.87 -12.53
CA THR A 608 19.89 -31.32 -13.72
C THR A 608 20.83 -31.76 -14.84
N ASP A 609 21.87 -30.97 -15.14
CA ASP A 609 22.87 -31.29 -16.15
C ASP A 609 23.65 -32.57 -15.81
N SER A 610 24.02 -32.75 -14.53
CA SER A 610 24.70 -33.97 -14.08
C SER A 610 23.84 -35.24 -14.27
N ILE A 611 22.53 -35.15 -14.03
CA ILE A 611 21.61 -36.30 -14.13
C ILE A 611 21.37 -36.67 -15.59
N ILE A 612 21.24 -35.69 -16.49
CA ILE A 612 20.97 -35.93 -17.92
C ILE A 612 22.01 -36.87 -18.54
N ASN A 613 23.26 -36.75 -18.12
CA ASN A 613 24.37 -37.57 -18.61
C ASN A 613 24.30 -39.05 -18.19
N VAL A 614 23.53 -39.38 -17.13
CA VAL A 614 23.41 -40.74 -16.57
C VAL A 614 22.01 -41.34 -16.69
N VAL A 615 21.11 -40.72 -17.46
CA VAL A 615 19.74 -41.19 -17.68
C VAL A 615 19.72 -42.63 -18.23
N ALA A 616 19.06 -43.52 -17.49
CA ALA A 616 18.91 -44.92 -17.84
C ALA A 616 17.83 -45.10 -18.91
N PHE A 617 18.06 -46.04 -19.82
CA PHE A 617 17.07 -46.36 -20.86
C PHE A 617 16.16 -47.49 -20.38
N ASP A 618 14.84 -47.28 -20.37
CA ASP A 618 13.85 -48.24 -19.87
C ASP A 618 12.86 -48.74 -20.96
N PRO A 619 12.05 -49.79 -20.69
CA PRO A 619 11.11 -50.33 -21.67
C PRO A 619 10.02 -49.35 -22.14
N VAL A 620 9.57 -48.41 -21.29
CA VAL A 620 8.53 -47.43 -21.66
C VAL A 620 9.08 -46.47 -22.71
N MET A 621 10.36 -46.11 -22.61
CA MET A 621 11.04 -45.33 -23.65
C MET A 621 11.01 -46.06 -25.02
N ASN A 622 11.10 -47.40 -25.07
CA ASN A 622 10.94 -48.15 -26.32
C ASN A 622 9.52 -48.06 -26.89
N ASP A 623 8.49 -48.09 -26.05
CA ASP A 623 7.11 -47.93 -26.48
C ASP A 623 6.89 -46.56 -27.13
N ILE A 624 7.43 -45.50 -26.52
CA ILE A 624 7.40 -44.13 -27.08
C ILE A 624 8.12 -44.09 -28.43
N ARG A 625 9.33 -44.65 -28.54
CA ARG A 625 10.09 -44.69 -29.81
C ARG A 625 9.35 -45.43 -30.90
N THR A 626 8.73 -46.55 -30.57
CA THR A 626 7.99 -47.38 -31.52
C THR A 626 6.78 -46.63 -32.06
N LYS A 627 6.03 -45.97 -31.17
CA LYS A 627 4.84 -45.21 -31.54
C LYS A 627 5.16 -43.99 -32.40
N TYR A 628 6.21 -43.24 -32.07
CA TYR A 628 6.59 -42.02 -32.80
C TYR A 628 7.66 -42.23 -33.87
N ARG A 629 8.09 -43.48 -34.10
CA ARG A 629 9.11 -43.87 -35.10
C ARG A 629 10.45 -43.12 -34.93
N LEU A 630 10.89 -42.94 -33.68
CA LEU A 630 12.16 -42.27 -33.33
C LEU A 630 13.37 -43.16 -33.65
N ARG A 631 14.08 -42.82 -34.73
CA ARG A 631 15.23 -43.61 -35.23
C ARG A 631 16.46 -43.49 -34.35
N GLN A 632 16.76 -42.30 -33.86
CA GLN A 632 17.90 -42.02 -32.98
C GLN A 632 17.45 -41.87 -31.53
N LYS A 633 18.36 -42.09 -30.58
CA LYS A 633 18.11 -41.72 -29.17
C LYS A 633 18.06 -40.18 -29.12
N PRO A 634 16.95 -39.57 -28.67
CA PRO A 634 16.86 -38.12 -28.62
C PRO A 634 17.91 -37.57 -27.65
N ILE A 635 18.55 -36.47 -28.04
CA ILE A 635 19.40 -35.68 -27.16
C ILE A 635 18.47 -34.95 -26.19
N ILE A 636 18.72 -35.09 -24.89
CA ILE A 636 17.97 -34.41 -23.85
C ILE A 636 18.79 -33.21 -23.45
N ASP A 637 18.23 -32.02 -23.64
CA ASP A 637 18.86 -30.75 -23.29
C ASP A 637 18.46 -30.31 -21.87
N CYS A 638 19.40 -29.74 -21.12
CA CYS A 638 19.18 -29.31 -19.74
C CYS A 638 18.12 -28.21 -19.65
N PHE A 639 18.24 -27.16 -20.49
CA PHE A 639 17.30 -26.06 -20.48
C PHE A 639 15.90 -26.51 -20.91
N GLU A 640 15.78 -27.43 -21.87
CA GLU A 640 14.47 -27.97 -22.25
C GLU A 640 13.77 -28.75 -21.11
N VAL A 641 14.55 -29.43 -20.26
CA VAL A 641 14.02 -30.12 -19.07
C VAL A 641 13.59 -29.11 -18.01
N GLU A 642 14.43 -28.11 -17.71
CA GLU A 642 14.12 -27.06 -16.75
C GLU A 642 12.87 -26.28 -17.16
N ASP A 643 12.79 -25.85 -18.42
CA ASP A 643 11.63 -25.16 -18.98
C ASP A 643 10.37 -26.01 -18.89
N TYR A 644 10.49 -27.32 -19.12
CA TYR A 644 9.35 -28.21 -18.97
C TYR A 644 8.88 -28.30 -17.52
N LEU A 645 9.80 -28.43 -16.56
CA LEU A 645 9.46 -28.58 -15.13
C LEU A 645 8.92 -27.28 -14.51
N LEU A 646 9.50 -26.13 -14.88
CA LEU A 646 9.15 -24.82 -14.34
C LEU A 646 7.98 -24.16 -15.07
N ASN A 647 8.03 -24.11 -16.41
CA ASN A 647 7.16 -23.24 -17.20
C ASN A 647 6.00 -24.01 -17.85
N GLU A 648 6.25 -25.20 -18.40
CA GLU A 648 5.20 -25.95 -19.12
C GLU A 648 4.31 -26.79 -18.20
N SER A 649 4.90 -27.51 -17.25
CA SER A 649 4.19 -28.42 -16.34
C SER A 649 3.91 -27.83 -14.96
N ASN A 650 4.66 -26.79 -14.56
CA ASN A 650 4.59 -26.17 -13.23
C ASN A 650 4.75 -27.19 -12.08
N LEU A 651 5.52 -28.26 -12.32
CA LEU A 651 5.87 -29.27 -11.32
C LEU A 651 6.90 -28.74 -10.31
N LEU A 652 7.66 -27.72 -10.72
CA LEU A 652 8.48 -26.89 -9.87
C LEU A 652 8.06 -25.42 -10.03
N LYS A 653 8.34 -24.61 -9.01
CA LYS A 653 8.14 -23.16 -9.04
C LYS A 653 9.45 -22.44 -8.81
N GLN A 654 9.60 -21.26 -9.41
CA GLN A 654 10.75 -20.37 -9.19
C GLN A 654 10.29 -19.08 -8.53
N SER A 655 11.03 -18.63 -7.51
CA SER A 655 10.84 -17.34 -6.85
C SER A 655 12.21 -16.71 -6.57
N GLY A 656 12.55 -15.66 -7.32
CA GLY A 656 13.90 -15.09 -7.30
C GLY A 656 14.93 -16.13 -7.76
N ASN A 657 15.97 -16.34 -6.94
CA ASN A 657 17.07 -17.27 -7.21
C ASN A 657 16.84 -18.68 -6.64
N TYR A 658 15.59 -19.04 -6.35
CA TYR A 658 15.25 -20.32 -5.72
C TYR A 658 14.18 -21.07 -6.51
N VAL A 659 14.35 -22.39 -6.59
CA VAL A 659 13.43 -23.37 -7.18
C VAL A 659 12.90 -24.28 -6.06
N TYR A 660 11.60 -24.60 -6.09
CA TYR A 660 10.96 -25.39 -5.03
C TYR A 660 9.75 -26.18 -5.54
N PHE A 661 9.37 -27.22 -4.79
CA PHE A 661 8.17 -28.01 -5.09
C PHE A 661 6.90 -27.26 -4.65
N PRO A 662 5.79 -27.34 -5.41
CA PRO A 662 4.54 -26.65 -5.06
C PRO A 662 3.94 -27.05 -3.70
N HIS A 663 4.24 -28.24 -3.20
CA HIS A 663 3.82 -28.76 -1.90
C HIS A 663 4.75 -29.90 -1.46
N GLN A 664 4.98 -30.05 -0.16
CA GLN A 664 5.88 -31.06 0.41
C GLN A 664 5.55 -32.49 -0.07
N ILE A 665 4.27 -32.87 -0.13
CA ILE A 665 3.87 -34.24 -0.52
C ILE A 665 4.39 -34.67 -1.91
N TYR A 666 4.57 -33.73 -2.85
CA TYR A 666 5.14 -34.04 -4.17
C TYR A 666 6.59 -34.47 -4.03
N ARG A 667 7.35 -33.75 -3.20
CA ARG A 667 8.75 -34.00 -2.88
C ARG A 667 8.90 -35.31 -2.11
N ASP A 668 8.12 -35.52 -1.05
CA ASP A 668 8.15 -36.74 -0.23
C ASP A 668 7.91 -38.00 -1.09
N PHE A 669 6.87 -37.97 -1.93
CA PHE A 669 6.53 -39.10 -2.81
C PHE A 669 7.64 -39.40 -3.83
N LEU A 670 8.17 -38.36 -4.49
CA LEU A 670 9.21 -38.52 -5.49
C LEU A 670 10.54 -38.99 -4.88
N SER A 671 10.87 -38.51 -3.69
CA SER A 671 12.02 -38.96 -2.91
C SER A 671 11.86 -40.44 -2.52
N ALA A 672 10.69 -40.84 -2.03
CA ALA A 672 10.39 -42.25 -1.73
C ALA A 672 10.51 -43.13 -2.99
N LYS A 673 10.01 -42.65 -4.15
CA LYS A 673 10.14 -43.34 -5.44
C LYS A 673 11.60 -43.51 -5.87
N TYR A 674 12.43 -42.49 -5.65
CA TYR A 674 13.87 -42.59 -5.88
C TYR A 674 14.49 -43.67 -4.99
N ILE A 675 14.24 -43.63 -3.68
CA ILE A 675 14.78 -44.59 -2.72
C ILE A 675 14.39 -46.02 -3.10
N VAL A 676 13.12 -46.29 -3.41
CA VAL A 676 12.65 -47.63 -3.81
C VAL A 676 13.36 -48.11 -5.09
N LYS A 677 13.52 -47.24 -6.09
CA LYS A 677 14.20 -47.59 -7.35
C LYS A 677 15.65 -48.00 -7.13
N TYR A 678 16.37 -47.31 -6.24
CA TYR A 678 17.80 -47.56 -6.00
C TYR A 678 18.07 -48.63 -4.94
N THR A 679 17.18 -48.80 -3.95
CA THR A 679 17.28 -49.89 -2.95
C THR A 679 16.90 -51.24 -3.53
N ALA A 680 15.98 -51.30 -4.50
CA ALA A 680 15.64 -52.53 -5.23
C ALA A 680 16.76 -53.02 -6.18
N ALA A 681 17.85 -52.25 -6.34
CA ALA A 681 18.97 -52.54 -7.23
C ALA A 681 20.22 -53.12 -6.50
N ASP A 682 20.07 -53.71 -5.30
CA ASP A 682 21.13 -54.37 -4.51
C ASP A 682 22.32 -53.49 -4.08
N ASN A 683 22.18 -52.16 -3.94
CA ASN A 683 23.28 -51.28 -3.52
C ASN A 683 22.90 -50.36 -2.34
N VAL A 684 22.53 -50.96 -1.21
CA VAL A 684 22.11 -50.25 0.01
C VAL A 684 23.28 -49.50 0.68
N ASP A 685 24.53 -49.93 0.46
CA ASP A 685 25.71 -49.36 1.12
C ASP A 685 26.19 -48.01 0.54
N VAL A 686 25.57 -47.52 -0.54
CA VAL A 686 25.92 -46.23 -1.17
C VAL A 686 24.90 -45.13 -0.84
N ILE A 687 23.80 -45.47 -0.15
CA ILE A 687 22.67 -44.57 0.13
C ILE A 687 22.81 -43.89 1.52
N TRP A 688 23.70 -44.41 2.37
CA TRP A 688 24.07 -43.85 3.68
C TRP A 688 25.44 -43.19 3.61
#